data_AF-A0A8C1RVS5-F1
#
_entry.id   AF-A0A8C1RVS5-F1
#
_cell.length_a   1.000
_cell.length_b   1.000
_cell.length_c   1.000
_cell.angle_alpha   90.00
_cell.angle_beta   90.00
_cell.angle_gamma   90.00
#
_symmetry.space_group_name_H-M   'P 1'
#
loop_
_entity.id
_entity.type
_entity.pdbx_description
1 polymer ?
#
loop_
_entity_poly.entity_id
_entity_poly.type
_entity_poly.pdbx_seq_one_letter_code
_entity_poly.pdbx_strand_id
1 'polypeptide(L)'
;MSNVTFYISNLLEKMTSTDKDFRFMAANDLMMELQKDSIKLDEESERKVVAMLLKLLEDKNGEVQNLAVKCLGPLVGKVKECQVETMVDTLCSNMVSNKEQLRDISSMGLKTVIAELPPSSTGLSLTVNVCKKITSQLIGAMGMQDDVSIQLEALDILSDMLGRCPKEMSPNIQAIIKLCLKYITYDPNYNYDADDDEDDSMDIEDREDEDQESDDEYSDDDDMSWKVRRSSVKCLEAIISSRRDLLVELYGSVAPTLVSRFKEREDNVKTDIFSAFVALLRQTRHPHGPTLDTGAKEEPAISLLKKQVPTIVKALHRQLKEKSMRCRQSCFSLLTEMTNVLPGQLGEHIPALIPGIIYSLTDKSTSSNLKIDALAFLNVLLSSHNPEIFHPHISVILPPVIQCVEDPFYKITSEALQVTQQTVKLMRPLDKPVSFDGKPYVKIVFACTLKRLKAADIDQEVKERAIFCMGHILSHFGDQLGADLQPTLQIFLERLKNEITRLVAVKTLSLVASSPLKIDLRPILTEGIPMLGSFLRKNQRALKLNTITALNVMVTNYSDSFKPPLIDSILSEVPALIQESDMHISQVAITLITCMAKVCPSSLSKIGGTILPEVLNLVHSPLLQGGALNSLLEFFQVLVATKANNMGYSDLLKALRGPFYDSKSTDSMSMHKQSYYSVAKCVAALSMACPKEASGVVTNLIQDVKNPKSSESVRILSLLCLGEIGRFMNFEGQKELKGVIMEAFGSPNEEVKSAASFALGNICVANLGEYLPFMLKEIGSQPKRQYLLLHSLKEMISALSAESLKPHVENIWDLLFKHCECAEEGTRNIVAECLGKLTLVSPSELIPRLKKQLSSGSPLSRSTVVTAVKFTIVDHPMPIDSLLKGCIGDFLKTLQDPDLNVRRVALVMFNSAAHNKPSLIRGLLTSLLPHLYKETQIRKDLVREVEMGPFKHTVDDGLDVRKAAFECMYTLLDSCMDCLDIFEFLNHVEEGLKDHYDIKMLTFIMLARLSKLCPSAVVQRLDRLVEPLKATCTTKVKAGSVKQEFEKQEELRRSAMRAVAALLSISEVEKSPAMADFANQIRSNTEMATIFDSLQGDPLSGAVESMDTS
;
A
#
# COMPACT_ATOMS: atom_id res chain seq x y z
N MET A 1 -20.71 51.53 6.50
CA MET A 1 -21.59 50.54 7.18
C MET A 1 -23.06 50.94 7.14
N SER A 2 -23.42 52.22 7.33
CA SER A 2 -24.83 52.69 7.36
C SER A 2 -25.67 52.44 6.10
N ASN A 3 -25.10 52.47 4.89
CA ASN A 3 -25.86 52.23 3.65
C ASN A 3 -26.29 50.76 3.46
N VAL A 4 -25.53 49.78 3.97
CA VAL A 4 -25.83 48.36 3.80
C VAL A 4 -26.94 47.93 4.77
N THR A 5 -26.90 48.40 6.03
CA THR A 5 -27.95 48.14 7.02
C THR A 5 -29.29 48.75 6.60
N PHE A 6 -29.27 49.94 5.98
CA PHE A 6 -30.47 50.58 5.41
C PHE A 6 -31.00 49.81 4.19
N TYR A 7 -30.11 49.31 3.34
CA TYR A 7 -30.49 48.47 2.19
C TYR A 7 -31.13 47.14 2.63
N ILE A 8 -30.54 46.44 3.60
CA ILE A 8 -31.10 45.21 4.17
C ILE A 8 -32.46 45.48 4.83
N SER A 9 -32.61 46.59 5.57
CA SER A 9 -33.90 46.96 6.17
C SER A 9 -34.98 47.20 5.11
N ASN A 10 -34.63 47.84 3.99
CA ASN A 10 -35.53 48.05 2.86
C ASN A 10 -35.90 46.72 2.15
N LEU A 11 -34.94 45.79 2.02
CA LEU A 11 -35.22 44.45 1.51
C LEU A 11 -36.18 43.68 2.43
N LEU A 12 -35.99 43.75 3.76
CA LEU A 12 -36.87 43.11 4.73
C LEU A 12 -38.31 43.67 4.70
N GLU A 13 -38.48 44.97 4.46
CA GLU A 13 -39.81 45.57 4.25
C GLU A 13 -40.45 45.05 2.96
N LYS A 14 -39.70 45.00 1.85
CA LYS A 14 -40.18 44.47 0.57
C LYS A 14 -40.53 42.98 0.62
N MET A 15 -39.87 42.20 1.48
CA MET A 15 -40.21 40.79 1.75
C MET A 15 -41.59 40.61 2.42
N THR A 16 -42.17 41.66 3.00
CA THR A 16 -43.53 41.61 3.57
C THR A 16 -44.61 42.17 2.64
N SER A 17 -44.24 42.56 1.41
CA SER A 17 -45.17 43.09 0.42
C SER A 17 -46.28 42.09 0.08
N THR A 18 -47.48 42.58 -0.25
CA THR A 18 -48.60 41.75 -0.71
C THR A 18 -48.31 41.08 -2.06
N ASP A 19 -47.44 41.69 -2.86
CA ASP A 19 -47.08 41.22 -4.20
C ASP A 19 -45.94 40.19 -4.15
N LYS A 20 -46.17 39.03 -4.79
CA LYS A 20 -45.21 37.92 -4.85
C LYS A 20 -43.90 38.28 -5.55
N ASP A 21 -43.94 39.16 -6.57
CA ASP A 21 -42.77 39.47 -7.39
C ASP A 21 -41.81 40.35 -6.59
N PHE A 22 -42.35 41.27 -5.78
CA PHE A 22 -41.56 42.06 -4.85
C PHE A 22 -40.91 41.20 -3.74
N ARG A 23 -41.62 40.18 -3.22
CA ARG A 23 -41.05 39.24 -2.24
C ARG A 23 -39.94 38.39 -2.86
N PHE A 24 -40.15 37.86 -4.07
CA PHE A 24 -39.15 37.08 -4.80
C PHE A 24 -37.90 37.91 -5.14
N MET A 25 -38.07 39.10 -5.72
CA MET A 25 -36.95 39.99 -6.03
C MET A 25 -36.16 40.39 -4.78
N ALA A 26 -36.86 40.72 -3.68
CA ALA A 26 -36.19 41.08 -2.43
C ALA A 26 -35.40 39.91 -1.84
N ALA A 27 -35.94 38.68 -1.87
CA ALA A 27 -35.24 37.48 -1.42
C ALA A 27 -34.03 37.14 -2.32
N ASN A 28 -34.14 37.38 -3.63
CA ASN A 28 -33.06 37.13 -4.59
C ASN A 28 -31.92 38.13 -4.42
N ASP A 29 -32.26 39.41 -4.25
CA ASP A 29 -31.31 40.48 -3.95
C ASP A 29 -30.61 40.22 -2.62
N LEU A 30 -31.35 39.77 -1.59
CA LEU A 30 -30.76 39.37 -0.31
C LEU A 30 -29.80 38.18 -0.48
N MET A 31 -30.15 37.17 -1.29
CA MET A 31 -29.27 36.04 -1.58
C MET A 31 -27.95 36.49 -2.21
N MET A 32 -28.02 37.35 -3.23
CA MET A 32 -26.83 37.88 -3.91
C MET A 32 -25.96 38.72 -2.97
N GLU A 33 -26.58 39.46 -2.04
CA GLU A 33 -25.85 40.18 -1.00
C GLU A 33 -25.19 39.22 0.00
N LEU A 34 -25.89 38.21 0.51
CA LEU A 34 -25.36 37.22 1.45
C LEU A 34 -24.17 36.42 0.87
N GLN A 35 -24.12 36.25 -0.45
CA GLN A 35 -23.00 35.63 -1.15
C GLN A 35 -21.75 36.53 -1.25
N LYS A 36 -21.86 37.84 -0.98
CA LYS A 36 -20.71 38.76 -0.97
C LYS A 36 -19.93 38.66 0.35
N ASP A 37 -18.60 38.63 0.24
CA ASP A 37 -17.70 38.50 1.40
C ASP A 37 -17.60 39.78 2.27
N SER A 38 -18.12 40.92 1.82
CA SER A 38 -17.98 42.23 2.47
C SER A 38 -19.07 42.57 3.50
N ILE A 39 -20.08 41.72 3.66
CA ILE A 39 -21.21 42.01 4.56
C ILE A 39 -20.91 41.48 5.97
N LYS A 40 -20.94 42.40 6.94
CA LYS A 40 -21.00 42.08 8.37
C LYS A 40 -22.36 42.52 8.87
N LEU A 41 -23.18 41.54 9.28
CA LEU A 41 -24.46 41.80 9.93
C LEU A 41 -24.19 42.14 11.41
N ASP A 42 -24.88 43.15 11.92
CA ASP A 42 -24.99 43.38 13.35
C ASP A 42 -26.04 42.44 13.95
N GLU A 43 -25.95 42.18 15.25
CA GLU A 43 -26.76 41.16 15.94
C GLU A 43 -28.28 41.41 15.88
N GLU A 44 -28.71 42.66 15.72
CA GLU A 44 -30.12 43.01 15.54
C GLU A 44 -30.59 42.71 14.10
N SER A 45 -29.77 43.03 13.10
CA SER A 45 -30.01 42.66 11.71
C SER A 45 -29.97 41.15 11.46
N GLU A 46 -29.04 40.42 12.09
CA GLU A 46 -29.00 38.94 12.04
C GLU A 46 -30.32 38.33 12.49
N ARG A 47 -30.82 38.74 13.66
CA ARG A 47 -32.10 38.28 14.21
C ARG A 47 -33.27 38.58 13.27
N LYS A 48 -33.31 39.79 12.70
CA LYS A 48 -34.39 40.19 11.77
C LYS A 48 -34.33 39.43 10.45
N VAL A 49 -33.14 39.20 9.90
CA VAL A 49 -32.95 38.44 8.65
C VAL A 49 -33.32 36.98 8.85
N VAL A 50 -32.85 36.34 9.93
CA VAL A 50 -33.20 34.95 10.27
C VAL A 50 -34.70 34.81 10.47
N ALA A 51 -35.33 35.67 11.27
CA ALA A 51 -36.77 35.62 11.52
C ALA A 51 -37.59 35.83 10.22
N MET A 52 -37.13 36.71 9.33
CA MET A 52 -37.82 36.97 8.07
C MET A 52 -37.68 35.80 7.09
N LEU A 53 -36.48 35.22 6.94
CA LEU A 53 -36.27 34.06 6.08
C LEU A 53 -37.05 32.84 6.57
N LEU A 54 -37.09 32.59 7.89
CA LEU A 54 -37.92 31.54 8.48
C LEU A 54 -39.41 31.79 8.22
N LYS A 55 -39.86 33.06 8.23
CA LYS A 55 -41.24 33.42 7.88
C LYS A 55 -41.55 33.23 6.39
N LEU A 56 -40.58 33.45 5.51
CA LEU A 56 -40.73 33.24 4.06
C LEU A 56 -40.80 31.76 3.67
N LEU A 57 -40.35 30.84 4.54
CA LEU A 57 -40.61 29.40 4.37
C LEU A 57 -42.11 29.08 4.45
N GLU A 58 -42.90 29.91 5.12
CA GLU A 58 -44.35 29.80 5.21
C GLU A 58 -45.10 30.64 4.15
N ASP A 59 -44.41 31.15 3.12
CA ASP A 59 -45.05 31.93 2.05
C ASP A 59 -46.05 31.08 1.25
N LYS A 60 -47.06 31.74 0.67
CA LYS A 60 -48.06 31.08 -0.18
C LYS A 60 -47.52 30.69 -1.55
N ASN A 61 -46.39 31.26 -2.00
CA ASN A 61 -45.77 30.97 -3.28
C ASN A 61 -44.53 30.07 -3.11
N GLY A 62 -44.55 28.90 -3.74
CA GLY A 62 -43.45 27.92 -3.76
C GLY A 62 -42.13 28.44 -4.35
N GLU A 63 -42.16 29.43 -5.25
CA GLU A 63 -40.93 30.04 -5.79
C GLU A 63 -40.21 30.88 -4.73
N VAL A 64 -40.98 31.60 -3.90
CA VAL A 64 -40.44 32.40 -2.78
C VAL A 64 -39.92 31.49 -1.68
N GLN A 65 -40.63 30.39 -1.39
CA GLN A 65 -40.19 29.37 -0.43
C GLN A 65 -38.85 28.72 -0.85
N ASN A 66 -38.73 28.29 -2.11
CA ASN A 66 -37.49 27.71 -2.63
C ASN A 66 -36.32 28.68 -2.58
N LEU A 67 -36.57 29.95 -2.84
CA LEU A 67 -35.54 30.99 -2.76
C LEU A 67 -35.14 31.27 -1.32
N ALA A 68 -36.09 31.27 -0.38
CA ALA A 68 -35.80 31.38 1.05
C ALA A 68 -34.91 30.22 1.53
N VAL A 69 -35.16 28.98 1.09
CA VAL A 69 -34.28 27.83 1.37
C VAL A 69 -32.87 28.03 0.83
N LYS A 70 -32.74 28.49 -0.43
CA LYS A 70 -31.43 28.79 -1.02
C LYS A 70 -30.68 29.90 -0.29
N CYS A 71 -31.38 30.86 0.32
CA CYS A 71 -30.78 31.89 1.17
C CYS A 71 -30.25 31.35 2.50
N LEU A 72 -30.81 30.26 3.04
CA LEU A 72 -30.35 29.67 4.31
C LEU A 72 -28.90 29.19 4.20
N GLY A 73 -28.51 28.61 3.06
CA GLY A 73 -27.15 28.11 2.81
C GLY A 73 -26.05 29.15 3.07
N PRO A 74 -25.98 30.26 2.31
CA PRO A 74 -24.96 31.30 2.53
C PRO A 74 -25.11 32.03 3.87
N LEU A 75 -26.29 31.98 4.51
CA LEU A 75 -26.52 32.61 5.81
C LEU A 75 -25.79 31.88 6.95
N VAL A 76 -25.68 30.54 6.90
CA VAL A 76 -25.03 29.71 7.93
C VAL A 76 -23.59 30.16 8.19
N GLY A 77 -22.86 30.54 7.13
CA GLY A 77 -21.48 31.02 7.24
C GLY A 77 -21.32 32.50 7.65
N LYS A 78 -22.42 33.24 7.83
CA LYS A 78 -22.41 34.70 8.06
C LYS A 78 -23.03 35.13 9.39
N VAL A 79 -23.73 34.25 10.11
CA VAL A 79 -24.38 34.55 11.39
C VAL A 79 -23.70 33.84 12.56
N LYS A 80 -23.91 34.37 13.78
CA LYS A 80 -23.36 33.76 15.02
C LYS A 80 -24.00 32.39 15.32
N GLU A 81 -23.27 31.56 16.08
CA GLU A 81 -23.67 30.20 16.47
C GLU A 81 -25.10 30.11 17.06
N CYS A 82 -25.47 31.02 17.98
CA CYS A 82 -26.81 31.03 18.57
C CYS A 82 -27.95 31.24 17.54
N GLN A 83 -27.68 31.97 16.45
CA GLN A 83 -28.67 32.20 15.40
C GLN A 83 -28.80 30.98 14.48
N VAL A 84 -27.69 30.31 14.16
CA VAL A 84 -27.71 29.01 13.45
C VAL A 84 -28.48 27.97 14.26
N GLU A 85 -28.25 27.91 15.58
CA GLU A 85 -29.01 27.02 16.46
C GLU A 85 -30.52 27.33 16.45
N THR A 86 -30.88 28.63 16.43
CA THR A 86 -32.29 29.06 16.36
C THR A 86 -32.93 28.67 15.02
N MET A 87 -32.19 28.80 13.92
CA MET A 87 -32.63 28.35 12.58
C MET A 87 -32.88 26.85 12.57
N VAL A 88 -31.92 26.08 13.09
CA VAL A 88 -32.01 24.62 13.17
C VAL A 88 -33.17 24.18 14.05
N ASP A 89 -33.36 24.80 15.23
CA ASP A 89 -34.50 24.49 16.11
C ASP A 89 -35.84 24.77 15.44
N THR A 90 -35.95 25.91 14.74
CA THR A 90 -37.19 26.28 14.06
C THR A 90 -37.49 25.31 12.92
N LEU A 91 -36.48 24.99 12.10
CA LEU A 91 -36.60 24.01 11.02
C LEU A 91 -36.98 22.63 11.54
N CYS A 92 -36.32 22.15 12.60
CA CYS A 92 -36.64 20.85 13.21
C CYS A 92 -38.02 20.84 13.87
N SER A 93 -38.48 21.95 14.45
CA SER A 93 -39.86 22.05 14.98
C SER A 93 -40.90 22.04 13.86
N ASN A 94 -40.58 22.66 12.72
CA ASN A 94 -41.45 22.69 11.54
C ASN A 94 -41.54 21.34 10.83
N MET A 95 -40.53 20.48 10.96
CA MET A 95 -40.58 19.07 10.50
C MET A 95 -41.67 18.25 11.19
N VAL A 96 -42.05 18.61 12.42
CA VAL A 96 -43.09 17.91 13.22
C VAL A 96 -44.45 18.61 13.05
N SER A 97 -44.55 19.59 12.14
CA SER A 97 -45.78 20.33 11.90
C SER A 97 -46.80 19.50 11.13
N ASN A 98 -48.09 19.77 11.38
CA ASN A 98 -49.21 19.12 10.69
C ASN A 98 -49.36 19.56 9.21
N LYS A 99 -48.58 20.55 8.75
CA LYS A 99 -48.62 21.06 7.37
C LYS A 99 -47.53 20.40 6.52
N GLU A 100 -47.92 19.55 5.58
CA GLU A 100 -46.99 18.81 4.69
C GLU A 100 -46.02 19.72 3.92
N GLN A 101 -46.53 20.76 3.25
CA GLN A 101 -45.70 21.73 2.53
C GLN A 101 -44.64 22.42 3.41
N LEU A 102 -44.93 22.59 4.71
CA LEU A 102 -44.00 23.19 5.66
C LEU A 102 -42.94 22.19 6.12
N ARG A 103 -43.24 20.89 6.12
CA ARG A 103 -42.27 19.83 6.42
C ARG A 103 -41.27 19.69 5.28
N ASP A 104 -41.75 19.53 4.04
CA ASP A 104 -40.89 19.35 2.85
C ASP A 104 -39.90 20.52 2.69
N ILE A 105 -40.38 21.76 2.84
CA ILE A 105 -39.52 22.94 2.70
C ILE A 105 -38.54 23.06 3.87
N SER A 106 -38.92 22.65 5.08
CA SER A 106 -38.04 22.65 6.25
C SER A 106 -36.98 21.55 6.15
N SER A 107 -37.33 20.40 5.58
CA SER A 107 -36.43 19.28 5.24
C SER A 107 -35.38 19.72 4.22
N MET A 108 -35.81 20.36 3.13
CA MET A 108 -34.89 20.96 2.15
C MET A 108 -34.02 22.05 2.76
N GLY A 109 -34.59 22.90 3.63
CA GLY A 109 -33.87 23.91 4.40
C GLY A 109 -32.79 23.31 5.28
N LEU A 110 -33.11 22.25 6.02
CA LEU A 110 -32.19 21.58 6.92
C LEU A 110 -31.07 20.87 6.16
N LYS A 111 -31.37 20.21 5.04
CA LYS A 111 -30.36 19.63 4.13
C LYS A 111 -29.43 20.70 3.57
N THR A 112 -29.98 21.85 3.16
CA THR A 112 -29.19 22.98 2.64
C THR A 112 -28.26 23.53 3.73
N VAL A 113 -28.76 23.68 4.96
CA VAL A 113 -27.95 24.08 6.13
C VAL A 113 -26.85 23.04 6.39
N ILE A 114 -27.17 21.75 6.42
CA ILE A 114 -26.21 20.66 6.64
C ILE A 114 -25.15 20.61 5.52
N ALA A 115 -25.53 20.89 4.27
CA ALA A 115 -24.64 20.95 3.11
C ALA A 115 -23.72 22.19 3.10
N GLU A 116 -24.08 23.24 3.82
CA GLU A 116 -23.27 24.46 3.96
C GLU A 116 -22.59 24.57 5.34
N LEU A 117 -22.79 23.60 6.24
CA LEU A 117 -22.03 23.52 7.49
C LEU A 117 -20.53 23.45 7.19
N PRO A 118 -19.69 24.20 7.94
CA PRO A 118 -18.24 24.11 7.80
C PRO A 118 -17.79 22.66 8.03
N PRO A 119 -16.86 22.13 7.21
CA PRO A 119 -16.24 20.84 7.50
C PRO A 119 -15.64 20.89 8.90
N SER A 120 -15.66 19.74 9.60
CA SER A 120 -15.35 19.53 11.03
C SER A 120 -14.02 20.15 11.54
N SER A 121 -13.21 20.73 10.66
CA SER A 121 -12.08 21.57 11.00
C SER A 121 -12.45 22.95 11.57
N THR A 122 -13.40 23.70 11.00
CA THR A 122 -13.47 25.18 11.20
C THR A 122 -14.51 25.64 12.23
N GLY A 123 -15.38 24.72 12.67
CA GLY A 123 -16.50 25.02 13.56
C GLY A 123 -16.85 23.86 14.48
N LEU A 124 -15.84 23.16 15.02
CA LEU A 124 -16.02 21.92 15.80
C LEU A 124 -17.09 22.03 16.90
N SER A 125 -17.24 23.21 17.56
CA SER A 125 -18.31 23.43 18.54
C SER A 125 -19.69 23.55 17.88
N LEU A 126 -19.81 24.40 16.86
CA LEU A 126 -21.06 24.61 16.12
C LEU A 126 -21.53 23.35 15.41
N THR A 127 -20.68 22.68 14.63
CA THR A 127 -21.02 21.47 13.88
C THR A 127 -21.40 20.34 14.85
N VAL A 128 -20.65 20.13 15.94
CA VAL A 128 -20.99 19.12 16.94
C VAL A 128 -22.31 19.44 17.66
N ASN A 129 -22.54 20.69 18.05
CA ASN A 129 -23.76 21.08 18.76
C ASN A 129 -24.99 21.01 17.84
N VAL A 130 -24.89 21.50 16.61
CA VAL A 130 -25.93 21.41 15.59
C VAL A 130 -26.21 19.95 15.24
N CYS A 131 -25.18 19.14 14.97
CA CYS A 131 -25.35 17.72 14.67
C CYS A 131 -25.98 16.96 15.85
N LYS A 132 -25.55 17.21 17.09
CA LYS A 132 -26.18 16.61 18.29
C LYS A 132 -27.65 17.01 18.42
N LYS A 133 -27.97 18.28 18.22
CA LYS A 133 -29.32 18.83 18.37
C LYS A 133 -30.27 18.28 17.31
N ILE A 134 -29.88 18.35 16.04
CA ILE A 134 -30.62 17.76 14.90
C ILE A 134 -30.84 16.27 15.17
N THR A 135 -29.78 15.53 15.51
CA THR A 135 -29.90 14.09 15.75
C THR A 135 -30.86 13.80 16.90
N SER A 136 -30.80 14.54 18.01
CA SER A 136 -31.70 14.35 19.15
C SER A 136 -33.16 14.67 18.83
N GLN A 137 -33.41 15.74 18.07
CA GLN A 137 -34.75 16.17 17.69
C GLN A 137 -35.36 15.27 16.63
N LEU A 138 -34.59 14.82 15.63
CA LEU A 138 -35.06 13.86 14.62
C LEU A 138 -35.34 12.48 15.24
N ILE A 139 -34.47 11.99 16.13
CA ILE A 139 -34.73 10.75 16.89
C ILE A 139 -36.00 10.88 17.73
N GLY A 140 -36.23 12.04 18.35
CA GLY A 140 -37.46 12.34 19.11
C GLY A 140 -38.70 12.39 18.22
N ALA A 141 -38.62 13.06 17.06
CA ALA A 141 -39.71 13.17 16.08
C ALA A 141 -40.13 11.80 15.55
N MET A 142 -39.16 10.94 15.21
CA MET A 142 -39.39 9.56 14.79
C MET A 142 -39.98 8.67 15.90
N GLY A 143 -39.92 9.09 17.17
CA GLY A 143 -40.49 8.36 18.30
C GLY A 143 -41.89 8.82 18.73
N MET A 144 -42.34 10.00 18.26
CA MET A 144 -43.59 10.63 18.72
C MET A 144 -44.73 10.62 17.69
N GLN A 145 -44.45 10.42 16.39
CA GLN A 145 -45.45 10.38 15.33
C GLN A 145 -45.23 9.19 14.37
N ASP A 146 -46.31 8.51 13.99
CA ASP A 146 -46.31 7.38 13.06
C ASP A 146 -46.39 7.81 11.57
N ASP A 147 -46.23 9.10 11.27
CA ASP A 147 -46.27 9.62 9.90
C ASP A 147 -45.06 9.16 9.08
N VAL A 148 -45.31 8.34 8.06
CA VAL A 148 -44.32 7.74 7.14
C VAL A 148 -43.48 8.81 6.42
N SER A 149 -44.09 9.96 6.09
CA SER A 149 -43.43 11.10 5.46
C SER A 149 -42.32 11.69 6.35
N ILE A 150 -42.59 11.91 7.64
CA ILE A 150 -41.62 12.47 8.60
C ILE A 150 -40.45 11.50 8.82
N GLN A 151 -40.75 10.20 8.91
CA GLN A 151 -39.74 9.16 9.07
C GLN A 151 -38.79 9.08 7.87
N LEU A 152 -39.32 9.20 6.65
CA LEU A 152 -38.53 9.19 5.42
C LEU A 152 -37.55 10.37 5.38
N GLU A 153 -38.05 11.58 5.61
CA GLU A 153 -37.23 12.78 5.57
C GLU A 153 -36.17 12.80 6.67
N ALA A 154 -36.54 12.37 7.88
CA ALA A 154 -35.61 12.27 9.00
C ALA A 154 -34.47 11.28 8.72
N LEU A 155 -34.78 10.10 8.15
CA LEU A 155 -33.76 9.10 7.79
C LEU A 155 -32.83 9.58 6.68
N ASP A 156 -33.36 10.30 5.70
CA ASP A 156 -32.56 10.83 4.59
C ASP A 156 -31.58 11.91 5.10
N ILE A 157 -32.06 12.82 5.95
CA ILE A 157 -31.21 13.83 6.62
C ILE A 157 -30.12 13.16 7.48
N LEU A 158 -30.48 12.13 8.26
CA LEU A 158 -29.50 11.39 9.07
C LEU A 158 -28.45 10.69 8.20
N SER A 159 -28.85 10.15 7.05
CA SER A 159 -27.95 9.50 6.10
C SER A 159 -26.95 10.48 5.49
N ASP A 160 -27.39 11.68 5.10
CA ASP A 160 -26.54 12.76 4.61
C ASP A 160 -25.55 13.24 5.68
N MET A 161 -26.01 13.37 6.93
CA MET A 161 -25.16 13.75 8.06
C MET A 161 -24.09 12.70 8.37
N LEU A 162 -24.42 11.41 8.29
CA LEU A 162 -23.49 10.32 8.54
C LEU A 162 -22.39 10.24 7.46
N GLY A 163 -22.74 10.54 6.21
CA GLY A 163 -21.77 10.64 5.11
C GLY A 163 -20.78 11.79 5.28
N ARG A 164 -21.20 12.90 5.89
CA ARG A 164 -20.39 14.14 6.00
C ARG A 164 -19.65 14.29 7.34
N CYS A 165 -20.27 13.90 8.45
CA CYS A 165 -19.79 14.12 9.82
C CYS A 165 -19.76 12.83 10.68
N PRO A 166 -19.09 11.74 10.23
CA PRO A 166 -19.16 10.43 10.90
C PRO A 166 -18.51 10.39 12.30
N LYS A 167 -17.57 11.29 12.60
CA LYS A 167 -16.91 11.36 13.92
C LYS A 167 -17.79 12.03 14.98
N GLU A 168 -18.56 13.06 14.59
CA GLU A 168 -19.36 13.87 15.52
C GLU A 168 -20.66 13.17 15.94
N MET A 169 -21.21 12.32 15.08
CA MET A 169 -22.42 11.52 15.35
C MET A 169 -22.16 10.27 16.21
N SER A 170 -20.90 9.94 16.52
CA SER A 170 -20.49 8.77 17.32
C SER A 170 -21.38 8.41 18.51
N PRO A 171 -21.78 9.34 19.42
CA PRO A 171 -22.58 8.97 20.58
C PRO A 171 -24.00 8.49 20.24
N ASN A 172 -24.54 8.92 19.08
CA ASN A 172 -25.92 8.65 18.69
C ASN A 172 -26.04 7.52 17.65
N ILE A 173 -24.94 7.02 17.09
CA ILE A 173 -24.93 5.95 16.08
C ILE A 173 -25.68 4.71 16.58
N GLN A 174 -25.51 4.31 17.84
CA GLN A 174 -26.21 3.14 18.39
C GLN A 174 -27.73 3.31 18.43
N ALA A 175 -28.21 4.53 18.69
CA ALA A 175 -29.64 4.84 18.66
C ALA A 175 -30.17 4.82 17.23
N ILE A 176 -29.42 5.37 16.27
CA ILE A 176 -29.77 5.36 14.84
C ILE A 176 -29.80 3.93 14.31
N ILE A 177 -28.81 3.09 14.63
CA ILE A 177 -28.80 1.67 14.24
C ILE A 177 -30.08 0.98 14.75
N LYS A 178 -30.44 1.14 16.03
CA LYS A 178 -31.67 0.55 16.57
C LYS A 178 -32.93 1.03 15.86
N LEU A 179 -33.01 2.31 15.49
CA LEU A 179 -34.13 2.86 14.73
C LEU A 179 -34.17 2.29 13.31
N CYS A 180 -33.06 2.31 12.58
CA CYS A 180 -32.97 1.72 11.24
C CYS A 180 -33.32 0.23 11.24
N LEU A 181 -32.92 -0.51 12.29
CA LEU A 181 -33.31 -1.92 12.47
C LEU A 181 -34.79 -2.12 12.79
N LYS A 182 -35.46 -1.15 13.42
CA LYS A 182 -36.93 -1.18 13.60
C LYS A 182 -37.66 -0.86 12.29
N TYR A 183 -37.20 0.16 11.57
CA TYR A 183 -37.85 0.63 10.34
C TYR A 183 -37.61 -0.27 9.13
N ILE A 184 -36.48 -0.98 9.07
CA ILE A 184 -36.28 -2.02 8.06
C ILE A 184 -37.27 -3.18 8.25
N THR A 185 -37.70 -3.45 9.50
CA THR A 185 -38.69 -4.49 9.80
C THR A 185 -40.14 -4.04 9.65
N TYR A 186 -40.38 -2.74 9.50
CA TYR A 186 -41.72 -2.14 9.46
C TYR A 186 -42.38 -2.38 8.09
N ASP A 187 -43.26 -3.37 8.05
CA ASP A 187 -44.18 -3.62 6.94
C ASP A 187 -45.60 -3.84 7.50
N PRO A 188 -46.43 -2.79 7.58
CA PRO A 188 -47.82 -2.89 8.07
C PRO A 188 -48.70 -3.76 7.18
N ASN A 189 -48.30 -3.98 5.93
CA ASN A 189 -49.11 -4.58 4.88
C ASN A 189 -48.71 -6.04 4.60
N TYR A 190 -47.68 -6.57 5.26
CA TYR A 190 -47.18 -7.92 5.01
C TYR A 190 -46.57 -8.57 6.26
N ASN A 191 -47.04 -9.77 6.61
CA ASN A 191 -46.50 -10.53 7.72
C ASN A 191 -45.56 -11.63 7.23
N TYR A 192 -44.25 -11.43 7.46
CA TYR A 192 -43.20 -12.37 7.07
C TYR A 192 -43.20 -13.68 7.89
N ASP A 193 -43.85 -13.69 9.07
CA ASP A 193 -43.86 -14.86 9.96
C ASP A 193 -44.86 -15.96 9.54
N ALA A 194 -45.77 -15.67 8.60
CA ALA A 194 -46.72 -16.66 8.09
C ALA A 194 -46.13 -17.62 7.04
N ASP A 195 -44.97 -17.26 6.47
CA ASP A 195 -44.31 -17.97 5.36
C ASP A 195 -43.28 -19.03 5.83
N ASP A 196 -43.02 -19.13 7.15
CA ASP A 196 -42.04 -20.07 7.69
C ASP A 196 -42.65 -21.45 8.07
N ASP A 197 -43.99 -21.61 7.97
CA ASP A 197 -44.72 -22.86 8.27
C ASP A 197 -45.13 -23.70 7.03
N GLU A 198 -44.83 -23.24 5.81
CA GLU A 198 -45.00 -24.03 4.58
C GLU A 198 -43.64 -24.60 4.10
N ASP A 199 -43.07 -25.51 4.89
CA ASP A 199 -42.00 -26.41 4.42
C ASP A 199 -42.62 -27.77 4.02
N ASP A 200 -42.13 -28.34 2.92
CA ASP A 200 -42.30 -29.73 2.44
C ASP A 200 -43.56 -30.15 1.64
N SER A 201 -43.87 -29.46 0.54
CA SER A 201 -44.45 -30.16 -0.63
C SER A 201 -43.87 -29.66 -1.95
N MET A 202 -42.67 -30.15 -2.28
CA MET A 202 -42.21 -30.18 -3.66
C MET A 202 -42.98 -31.25 -4.42
N ASP A 203 -43.96 -30.84 -5.23
CA ASP A 203 -44.36 -31.56 -6.43
C ASP A 203 -44.55 -30.54 -7.56
N ILE A 204 -43.61 -30.57 -8.51
CA ILE A 204 -43.69 -29.89 -9.80
C ILE A 204 -44.34 -30.89 -10.74
N GLU A 205 -45.66 -31.00 -10.74
CA GLU A 205 -46.43 -31.57 -11.85
C GLU A 205 -47.68 -30.71 -12.08
N ASP A 206 -47.78 -30.17 -13.29
CA ASP A 206 -48.95 -29.59 -13.94
C ASP A 206 -49.67 -28.40 -13.27
N ARG A 207 -49.23 -27.19 -13.61
CA ARG A 207 -50.14 -26.04 -13.79
C ARG A 207 -49.82 -25.32 -15.10
N GLU A 208 -50.19 -25.96 -16.19
CA GLU A 208 -50.66 -25.25 -17.37
C GLU A 208 -52.07 -24.71 -17.04
N ASP A 209 -52.32 -23.45 -17.38
CA ASP A 209 -53.63 -22.78 -17.45
C ASP A 209 -54.52 -22.79 -16.20
N GLU A 210 -54.28 -21.83 -15.29
CA GLU A 210 -55.40 -21.13 -14.62
C GLU A 210 -55.10 -19.64 -14.56
N ASP A 211 -55.78 -18.90 -15.44
CA ASP A 211 -56.10 -17.49 -15.24
C ASP A 211 -56.70 -17.32 -13.84
N GLN A 212 -55.95 -16.71 -12.93
CA GLN A 212 -56.53 -16.05 -11.77
C GLN A 212 -56.41 -14.54 -11.97
N GLU A 213 -57.42 -14.02 -12.67
CA GLU A 213 -57.98 -12.71 -12.39
C GLU A 213 -58.23 -12.59 -10.87
N SER A 214 -57.26 -12.07 -10.14
CA SER A 214 -57.52 -11.29 -8.93
C SER A 214 -56.78 -9.96 -9.08
N ASP A 215 -57.15 -9.24 -10.13
CA ASP A 215 -56.93 -7.82 -10.32
C ASP A 215 -57.91 -7.05 -9.39
N ASP A 216 -57.93 -7.42 -8.10
CA ASP A 216 -58.48 -6.54 -7.07
C ASP A 216 -57.43 -5.43 -6.90
N GLU A 217 -57.60 -4.39 -7.73
CA GLU A 217 -56.97 -3.07 -7.62
C GLU A 217 -57.17 -2.52 -6.20
N TYR A 218 -56.34 -2.97 -5.25
CA TYR A 218 -56.02 -2.19 -4.08
C TYR A 218 -55.17 -1.02 -4.57
N SER A 219 -55.71 0.19 -4.45
CA SER A 219 -55.07 1.44 -4.83
C SER A 219 -53.65 1.55 -4.23
N ASP A 220 -52.66 1.34 -5.10
CA ASP A 220 -51.21 1.31 -4.82
C ASP A 220 -50.61 2.72 -4.58
N ASP A 221 -51.43 3.77 -4.68
CA ASP A 221 -50.98 5.17 -4.60
C ASP A 221 -50.64 5.64 -3.16
N ASP A 222 -51.07 4.91 -2.12
CA ASP A 222 -50.90 5.31 -0.71
C ASP A 222 -49.79 4.54 0.06
N ASP A 223 -49.18 3.47 -0.48
CA ASP A 223 -48.14 2.70 0.24
C ASP A 223 -46.73 3.32 0.10
N MET A 224 -46.41 4.25 0.99
CA MET A 224 -45.08 4.86 1.10
C MET A 224 -44.11 4.07 2.02
N SER A 225 -44.51 2.92 2.56
CA SER A 225 -43.74 2.18 3.58
C SER A 225 -42.41 1.64 3.04
N TRP A 226 -42.36 1.21 1.78
CA TRP A 226 -41.15 0.71 1.14
C TRP A 226 -40.06 1.78 1.02
N LYS A 227 -40.44 3.05 0.86
CA LYS A 227 -39.48 4.17 0.80
C LYS A 227 -38.80 4.37 2.15
N VAL A 228 -39.51 4.19 3.26
CA VAL A 228 -38.93 4.23 4.62
C VAL A 228 -37.95 3.07 4.84
N ARG A 229 -38.29 1.85 4.39
CA ARG A 229 -37.36 0.71 4.42
C ARG A 229 -36.09 1.00 3.61
N ARG A 230 -36.25 1.55 2.41
CA ARG A 230 -35.13 1.96 1.54
C ARG A 230 -34.21 2.99 2.18
N SER A 231 -34.77 4.07 2.73
CA SER A 231 -33.98 5.12 3.39
C SER A 231 -33.27 4.59 4.64
N SER A 232 -33.88 3.66 5.38
CA SER A 232 -33.24 2.99 6.52
C SER A 232 -32.01 2.21 6.09
N VAL A 233 -32.08 1.49 4.97
CA VAL A 233 -30.96 0.70 4.42
C VAL A 233 -29.83 1.60 3.94
N LYS A 234 -30.13 2.70 3.25
CA LYS A 234 -29.12 3.69 2.84
C LYS A 234 -28.40 4.32 4.02
N CYS A 235 -29.15 4.60 5.09
CA CYS A 235 -28.58 5.10 6.35
C CYS A 235 -27.63 4.06 6.97
N LEU A 236 -28.00 2.77 6.98
CA LEU A 236 -27.09 1.69 7.41
C LEU A 236 -25.86 1.56 6.51
N GLU A 237 -26.01 1.66 5.18
CA GLU A 237 -24.90 1.63 4.22
C GLU A 237 -23.92 2.78 4.46
N ALA A 238 -24.41 3.98 4.77
CA ALA A 238 -23.60 5.14 5.12
C ALA A 238 -22.81 4.91 6.43
N ILE A 239 -23.42 4.29 7.45
CA ILE A 239 -22.74 3.90 8.70
C ILE A 239 -21.63 2.89 8.42
N ILE A 240 -21.94 1.85 7.65
CA ILE A 240 -21.01 0.77 7.31
C ILE A 240 -19.80 1.32 6.53
N SER A 241 -20.04 2.20 5.57
CA SER A 241 -19.00 2.78 4.70
C SER A 241 -18.10 3.78 5.44
N SER A 242 -18.63 4.45 6.47
CA SER A 242 -17.90 5.49 7.20
C SER A 242 -17.14 5.00 8.43
N ARG A 243 -17.52 3.86 9.05
CA ARG A 243 -17.00 3.43 10.36
C ARG A 243 -16.44 2.00 10.35
N ARG A 244 -15.13 1.87 10.10
CA ARG A 244 -14.41 0.58 10.19
C ARG A 244 -14.25 0.06 11.62
N ASP A 245 -14.27 0.95 12.60
CA ASP A 245 -14.07 0.66 14.01
C ASP A 245 -15.24 -0.13 14.65
N LEU A 246 -16.44 -0.02 14.09
CA LEU A 246 -17.65 -0.69 14.60
C LEU A 246 -17.97 -2.02 13.89
N LEU A 247 -17.06 -2.56 13.08
CA LEU A 247 -17.30 -3.77 12.28
C LEU A 247 -17.81 -4.97 13.09
N VAL A 248 -17.27 -5.21 14.29
CA VAL A 248 -17.69 -6.33 15.15
C VAL A 248 -19.14 -6.18 15.61
N GLU A 249 -19.56 -4.97 15.94
CA GLU A 249 -20.94 -4.68 16.38
C GLU A 249 -21.92 -4.71 15.19
N LEU A 250 -21.50 -4.23 14.02
CA LEU A 250 -22.28 -4.30 12.78
C LEU A 250 -22.52 -5.75 12.36
N TYR A 251 -21.51 -6.63 12.46
CA TYR A 251 -21.69 -8.07 12.24
C TYR A 251 -22.59 -8.73 13.30
N GLY A 252 -22.57 -8.25 14.54
CA GLY A 252 -23.41 -8.79 15.62
C GLY A 252 -24.88 -8.40 15.54
N SER A 253 -25.20 -7.18 15.10
CA SER A 253 -26.56 -6.61 15.18
C SER A 253 -27.21 -6.34 13.82
N VAL A 254 -26.45 -5.83 12.85
CA VAL A 254 -26.98 -5.40 11.56
C VAL A 254 -26.99 -6.53 10.55
N ALA A 255 -25.91 -7.30 10.45
CA ALA A 255 -25.79 -8.37 9.46
C ALA A 255 -26.88 -9.47 9.56
N PRO A 256 -27.26 -9.99 10.76
CA PRO A 256 -28.33 -10.99 10.86
C PRO A 256 -29.68 -10.46 10.39
N THR A 257 -29.99 -9.20 10.71
CA THR A 257 -31.24 -8.54 10.34
C THR A 257 -31.31 -8.23 8.84
N LEU A 258 -30.18 -7.85 8.22
CA LEU A 258 -30.12 -7.69 6.76
C LEU A 258 -30.34 -9.03 6.04
N VAL A 259 -29.76 -10.12 6.56
CA VAL A 259 -29.88 -11.46 5.96
C VAL A 259 -31.30 -12.01 6.06
N SER A 260 -32.01 -11.82 7.19
CA SER A 260 -33.41 -12.24 7.29
C SER A 260 -34.31 -11.50 6.29
N ARG A 261 -33.96 -10.25 5.96
CA ARG A 261 -34.69 -9.39 5.02
C ARG A 261 -34.29 -9.56 3.55
N PHE A 262 -33.45 -10.55 3.20
CA PHE A 262 -33.25 -10.90 1.79
C PHE A 262 -34.52 -11.40 1.09
N LYS A 263 -35.59 -11.73 1.85
CA LYS A 263 -36.93 -12.09 1.36
C LYS A 263 -37.84 -10.88 1.04
N GLU A 264 -37.33 -9.64 1.01
CA GLU A 264 -38.14 -8.43 0.74
C GLU A 264 -38.93 -8.51 -0.58
N ARG A 265 -40.17 -7.97 -0.64
CA ARG A 265 -40.99 -8.02 -1.86
C ARG A 265 -40.55 -7.02 -2.93
N GLU A 266 -40.11 -5.84 -2.48
CA GLU A 266 -39.75 -4.72 -3.34
C GLU A 266 -38.33 -4.84 -3.88
N ASP A 267 -38.19 -4.98 -5.20
CA ASP A 267 -36.90 -5.15 -5.87
C ASP A 267 -35.91 -4.02 -5.59
N ASN A 268 -36.38 -2.78 -5.51
CA ASN A 268 -35.50 -1.63 -5.24
C ASN A 268 -34.91 -1.70 -3.82
N VAL A 269 -35.74 -1.99 -2.81
CA VAL A 269 -35.31 -2.11 -1.42
C VAL A 269 -34.35 -3.30 -1.27
N LYS A 270 -34.69 -4.43 -1.90
CA LYS A 270 -33.86 -5.64 -1.91
C LYS A 270 -32.47 -5.38 -2.50
N THR A 271 -32.38 -4.62 -3.61
CA THR A 271 -31.08 -4.27 -4.21
C THR A 271 -30.23 -3.38 -3.34
N ASP A 272 -30.84 -2.43 -2.63
CA ASP A 272 -30.12 -1.57 -1.67
C ASP A 272 -29.67 -2.38 -0.44
N ILE A 273 -30.45 -3.38 0.01
CA ILE A 273 -30.04 -4.30 1.10
C ILE A 273 -28.79 -5.08 0.70
N PHE A 274 -28.75 -5.61 -0.52
CA PHE A 274 -27.56 -6.28 -1.04
C PHE A 274 -26.37 -5.32 -1.17
N SER A 275 -26.58 -4.07 -1.62
CA SER A 275 -25.52 -3.05 -1.68
C SER A 275 -24.94 -2.77 -0.30
N ALA A 276 -25.79 -2.57 0.72
CA ALA A 276 -25.36 -2.34 2.09
C ALA A 276 -24.52 -3.52 2.64
N PHE A 277 -24.91 -4.76 2.31
CA PHE A 277 -24.14 -5.93 2.72
C PHE A 277 -22.81 -6.05 1.94
N VAL A 278 -22.79 -5.73 0.65
CA VAL A 278 -21.54 -5.65 -0.13
C VAL A 278 -20.60 -4.59 0.45
N ALA A 279 -21.12 -3.43 0.86
CA ALA A 279 -20.32 -2.41 1.55
C ALA A 279 -19.70 -2.95 2.84
N LEU A 280 -20.44 -3.76 3.62
CA LEU A 280 -19.94 -4.41 4.84
C LEU A 280 -18.79 -5.39 4.53
N LEU A 281 -18.93 -6.18 3.46
CA LEU A 281 -17.88 -7.10 3.03
C LEU A 281 -16.63 -6.34 2.53
N ARG A 282 -16.82 -5.28 1.73
CA ARG A 282 -15.71 -4.43 1.26
C ARG A 282 -14.96 -3.79 2.41
N GLN A 283 -15.65 -3.34 3.45
CA GLN A 283 -15.02 -2.76 4.64
C GLN A 283 -14.23 -3.77 5.47
N THR A 284 -14.61 -5.05 5.36
CA THR A 284 -13.92 -6.19 5.99
C THR A 284 -12.70 -6.63 5.18
N ARG A 285 -12.60 -6.25 3.91
CA ARG A 285 -11.45 -6.55 3.05
C ARG A 285 -10.22 -5.75 3.48
N HIS A 286 -9.10 -6.43 3.75
CA HIS A 286 -7.83 -5.73 3.99
C HIS A 286 -7.33 -5.02 2.73
N PRO A 287 -6.82 -3.77 2.83
CA PRO A 287 -6.28 -3.02 1.68
C PRO A 287 -5.05 -3.67 1.03
N HIS A 288 -4.44 -4.70 1.64
CA HIS A 288 -3.27 -5.42 1.09
C HIS A 288 -3.57 -6.84 0.57
N GLY A 289 -4.85 -7.19 0.36
CA GLY A 289 -5.24 -8.53 -0.09
C GLY A 289 -5.05 -9.61 0.99
N PRO A 290 -5.44 -10.87 0.72
CA PRO A 290 -5.19 -11.97 1.63
C PRO A 290 -3.70 -12.32 1.56
N THR A 291 -2.86 -11.70 2.38
CA THR A 291 -1.58 -12.33 2.74
C THR A 291 -1.93 -13.66 3.41
N LEU A 292 -1.26 -14.74 2.99
CA LEU A 292 -1.27 -16.04 3.66
C LEU A 292 -0.58 -15.94 5.04
N ASP A 293 -1.06 -15.02 5.89
CA ASP A 293 -0.64 -14.89 7.28
C ASP A 293 -1.25 -16.04 8.08
N THR A 294 -0.58 -17.19 8.04
CA THR A 294 -0.88 -18.36 8.87
C THR A 294 -0.52 -18.16 10.35
N GLY A 295 -0.32 -16.92 10.81
CA GLY A 295 0.09 -16.61 12.18
C GLY A 295 -0.48 -15.33 12.81
N ALA A 296 -1.22 -14.50 12.08
CA ALA A 296 -1.95 -13.39 12.69
C ALA A 296 -3.27 -13.93 13.26
N LYS A 297 -3.58 -13.65 14.54
CA LYS A 297 -4.88 -14.01 15.13
C LYS A 297 -5.99 -13.54 14.20
N GLU A 298 -6.86 -14.46 13.76
CA GLU A 298 -7.99 -14.14 12.88
C GLU A 298 -8.75 -12.92 13.44
N GLU A 299 -8.98 -11.90 12.61
CA GLU A 299 -9.76 -10.76 13.04
C GLU A 299 -11.15 -11.23 13.50
N PRO A 300 -11.68 -10.71 14.63
CA PRO A 300 -12.96 -11.14 15.16
C PRO A 300 -14.10 -10.97 14.16
N ALA A 301 -14.05 -9.95 13.29
CA ALA A 301 -15.02 -9.73 12.21
C ALA A 301 -15.04 -10.87 11.18
N ILE A 302 -13.89 -11.38 10.77
CA ILE A 302 -13.77 -12.52 9.83
C ILE A 302 -14.34 -13.79 10.46
N SER A 303 -14.10 -14.01 11.76
CA SER A 303 -14.65 -15.15 12.49
C SER A 303 -16.18 -15.10 12.61
N LEU A 304 -16.76 -13.90 12.78
CA LEU A 304 -18.21 -13.69 12.81
C LEU A 304 -18.83 -13.87 11.42
N LEU A 305 -18.19 -13.36 10.37
CA LEU A 305 -18.62 -13.57 9.00
C LEU A 305 -18.67 -15.06 8.65
N LYS A 306 -17.63 -15.84 9.00
CA LYS A 306 -17.61 -17.31 8.79
C LYS A 306 -18.82 -18.01 9.41
N LYS A 307 -19.23 -17.60 10.62
CA LYS A 307 -20.43 -18.16 11.29
C LYS A 307 -21.74 -17.81 10.57
N GLN A 308 -21.79 -16.71 9.84
CA GLN A 308 -22.98 -16.24 9.12
C GLN A 308 -23.08 -16.79 7.69
N VAL A 309 -22.00 -17.32 7.13
CA VAL A 309 -21.98 -17.88 5.75
C VAL A 309 -23.13 -18.85 5.48
N PRO A 310 -23.43 -19.86 6.34
CA PRO A 310 -24.51 -20.80 6.06
C PRO A 310 -25.88 -20.13 5.94
N THR A 311 -26.17 -19.16 6.83
CA THR A 311 -27.43 -18.41 6.83
C THR A 311 -27.55 -17.54 5.58
N ILE A 312 -26.46 -16.87 5.19
CA ILE A 312 -26.40 -16.04 3.98
C ILE A 312 -26.66 -16.91 2.73
N VAL A 313 -25.98 -18.05 2.61
CA VAL A 313 -26.19 -18.96 1.47
C VAL A 313 -27.62 -19.49 1.43
N LYS A 314 -28.19 -19.89 2.57
CA LYS A 314 -29.59 -20.38 2.62
C LYS A 314 -30.56 -19.31 2.12
N ALA A 315 -30.37 -18.06 2.53
CA ALA A 315 -31.19 -16.94 2.06
C ALA A 315 -31.01 -16.67 0.56
N LEU A 316 -29.76 -16.68 0.06
CA LEU A 316 -29.46 -16.44 -1.36
C LEU A 316 -29.92 -17.56 -2.27
N HIS A 317 -29.99 -18.81 -1.80
CA HIS A 317 -30.46 -19.94 -2.61
C HIS A 317 -31.87 -19.72 -3.18
N ARG A 318 -32.78 -19.15 -2.37
CA ARG A 318 -34.15 -18.80 -2.80
C ARG A 318 -34.13 -17.64 -3.81
N GLN A 319 -33.31 -16.62 -3.57
CA GLN A 319 -33.24 -15.41 -4.40
C GLN A 319 -32.58 -15.65 -5.77
N LEU A 320 -31.64 -16.60 -5.88
CA LEU A 320 -30.99 -16.95 -7.15
C LEU A 320 -31.92 -17.56 -8.20
N LYS A 321 -33.09 -18.05 -7.79
CA LYS A 321 -34.13 -18.63 -8.67
C LYS A 321 -35.29 -17.66 -8.95
N GLU A 322 -35.19 -16.41 -8.50
CA GLU A 322 -36.24 -15.42 -8.65
C GLU A 322 -36.31 -14.87 -10.08
N LYS A 323 -37.51 -14.44 -10.52
CA LYS A 323 -37.73 -13.88 -11.86
C LYS A 323 -36.93 -12.59 -12.08
N SER A 324 -36.78 -11.76 -11.04
CA SER A 324 -36.08 -10.47 -11.13
C SER A 324 -34.61 -10.62 -11.53
N MET A 325 -34.23 -10.01 -12.65
CA MET A 325 -32.84 -10.05 -13.12
C MET A 325 -31.92 -9.24 -12.22
N ARG A 326 -32.41 -8.09 -11.71
CA ARG A 326 -31.61 -7.18 -10.87
C ARG A 326 -31.28 -7.81 -9.52
N CYS A 327 -32.23 -8.53 -8.92
CA CYS A 327 -32.01 -9.31 -7.71
C CYS A 327 -30.89 -10.36 -7.90
N ARG A 328 -30.96 -11.15 -8.99
CA ARG A 328 -29.94 -12.16 -9.30
C ARG A 328 -28.54 -11.56 -9.50
N GLN A 329 -28.43 -10.41 -10.18
CA GLN A 329 -27.14 -9.70 -10.31
C GLN A 329 -26.58 -9.27 -8.97
N SER A 330 -27.42 -8.70 -8.09
CA SER A 330 -27.02 -8.33 -6.73
C SER A 330 -26.56 -9.54 -5.92
N CYS A 331 -27.22 -10.69 -6.07
CA CYS A 331 -26.78 -11.95 -5.43
C CYS A 331 -25.38 -12.36 -5.90
N PHE A 332 -25.09 -12.33 -7.22
CA PHE A 332 -23.77 -12.67 -7.74
C PHE A 332 -22.69 -11.67 -7.30
N SER A 333 -23.00 -10.38 -7.25
CA SER A 333 -22.08 -9.35 -6.72
C SER A 333 -21.73 -9.61 -5.26
N LEU A 334 -22.75 -9.93 -4.44
CA LEU A 334 -22.58 -10.28 -3.04
C LEU A 334 -21.72 -11.53 -2.84
N LEU A 335 -22.04 -12.62 -3.56
CA LEU A 335 -21.28 -13.87 -3.49
C LEU A 335 -19.83 -13.70 -3.98
N THR A 336 -19.62 -12.87 -5.00
CA THR A 336 -18.28 -12.57 -5.53
C THR A 336 -17.44 -11.83 -4.49
N GLU A 337 -17.97 -10.77 -3.87
CA GLU A 337 -17.25 -10.05 -2.83
C GLU A 337 -17.00 -10.94 -1.60
N MET A 338 -17.99 -11.76 -1.21
CA MET A 338 -17.83 -12.71 -0.09
C MET A 338 -16.70 -13.72 -0.36
N THR A 339 -16.61 -14.23 -1.59
CA THR A 339 -15.54 -15.16 -1.99
C THR A 339 -14.17 -14.48 -2.01
N ASN A 340 -14.11 -13.20 -2.37
CA ASN A 340 -12.87 -12.41 -2.33
C ASN A 340 -12.40 -12.12 -0.89
N VAL A 341 -13.33 -11.95 0.06
CA VAL A 341 -13.02 -11.75 1.49
C VAL A 341 -12.65 -13.07 2.17
N LEU A 342 -13.36 -14.17 1.86
CA LEU A 342 -13.17 -15.49 2.45
C LEU A 342 -12.83 -16.55 1.38
N PRO A 343 -11.56 -16.64 0.93
CA PRO A 343 -11.17 -17.67 -0.01
C PRO A 343 -11.34 -19.07 0.61
N GLY A 344 -12.09 -19.94 -0.07
CA GLY A 344 -12.22 -21.35 0.27
C GLY A 344 -13.35 -21.74 1.25
N GLN A 345 -14.08 -20.77 1.82
CA GLN A 345 -15.08 -21.04 2.87
C GLN A 345 -16.50 -21.38 2.36
N LEU A 346 -16.78 -21.23 1.06
CA LEU A 346 -18.08 -21.61 0.47
C LEU A 346 -18.15 -23.10 0.07
N GLY A 347 -17.11 -23.88 0.40
CA GLY A 347 -16.97 -25.28 -0.01
C GLY A 347 -18.22 -26.14 0.24
N GLU A 348 -18.73 -26.14 1.46
CA GLU A 348 -19.88 -26.97 1.88
C GLU A 348 -21.21 -26.55 1.23
N HIS A 349 -21.26 -25.34 0.68
CA HIS A 349 -22.46 -24.68 0.18
C HIS A 349 -22.55 -24.64 -1.35
N ILE A 350 -21.49 -25.05 -2.06
CA ILE A 350 -21.43 -25.11 -3.53
C ILE A 350 -22.62 -25.88 -4.15
N PRO A 351 -23.07 -27.04 -3.62
CA PRO A 351 -24.21 -27.78 -4.18
C PRO A 351 -25.50 -26.96 -4.23
N ALA A 352 -25.72 -26.06 -3.27
CA ALA A 352 -26.90 -25.19 -3.24
C ALA A 352 -26.79 -24.03 -4.25
N LEU A 353 -25.59 -23.53 -4.54
CA LEU A 353 -25.41 -22.38 -5.43
C LEU A 353 -25.46 -22.76 -6.92
N ILE A 354 -25.00 -23.96 -7.28
CA ILE A 354 -24.90 -24.40 -8.68
C ILE A 354 -26.22 -24.35 -9.45
N PRO A 355 -27.36 -24.84 -8.93
CA PRO A 355 -28.63 -24.74 -9.64
C PRO A 355 -29.01 -23.29 -9.98
N GLY A 356 -28.74 -22.33 -9.09
CA GLY A 356 -29.00 -20.90 -9.32
C GLY A 356 -28.09 -20.28 -10.39
N ILE A 357 -26.82 -20.70 -10.41
CA ILE A 357 -25.87 -20.31 -11.47
C ILE A 357 -26.36 -20.82 -12.83
N ILE A 358 -26.71 -22.11 -12.92
CA ILE A 358 -27.16 -22.73 -14.18
C ILE A 358 -28.43 -22.08 -14.69
N TYR A 359 -29.41 -21.86 -13.80
CA TYR A 359 -30.67 -21.20 -14.15
C TYR A 359 -30.43 -19.83 -14.81
N SER A 360 -29.50 -19.04 -14.26
CA SER A 360 -29.14 -17.71 -14.79
C SER A 360 -28.35 -17.76 -16.11
N LEU A 361 -27.73 -18.90 -16.46
CA LEU A 361 -26.99 -19.07 -17.71
C LEU A 361 -27.86 -19.62 -18.85
N THR A 362 -28.82 -20.51 -18.55
CA THR A 362 -29.61 -21.23 -19.56
C THR A 362 -30.85 -20.48 -20.03
N ASP A 363 -31.39 -19.58 -19.21
CA ASP A 363 -32.63 -18.90 -19.53
C ASP A 363 -32.49 -17.94 -20.73
N LYS A 364 -33.42 -18.06 -21.69
CA LYS A 364 -33.47 -17.26 -22.92
C LYS A 364 -33.87 -15.80 -22.66
N SER A 365 -34.59 -15.54 -21.57
CA SER A 365 -35.04 -14.19 -21.21
C SER A 365 -33.95 -13.36 -20.53
N THR A 366 -32.81 -13.98 -20.18
CA THR A 366 -31.79 -13.35 -19.35
C THR A 366 -30.91 -12.34 -20.12
N SER A 367 -30.67 -11.18 -19.51
CA SER A 367 -29.80 -10.13 -20.04
C SER A 367 -28.34 -10.55 -20.16
N SER A 368 -27.62 -9.97 -21.12
CA SER A 368 -26.19 -10.26 -21.32
C SER A 368 -25.33 -9.95 -20.09
N ASN A 369 -25.70 -8.93 -19.31
CA ASN A 369 -25.00 -8.54 -18.10
C ASN A 369 -25.13 -9.59 -16.99
N LEU A 370 -26.33 -10.17 -16.80
CA LEU A 370 -26.53 -11.22 -15.80
C LEU A 370 -25.72 -12.48 -16.12
N LYS A 371 -25.62 -12.86 -17.40
CA LYS A 371 -24.75 -13.97 -17.83
C LYS A 371 -23.27 -13.69 -17.54
N ILE A 372 -22.81 -12.47 -17.80
CA ILE A 372 -21.43 -12.04 -17.50
C ILE A 372 -21.16 -12.12 -15.99
N ASP A 373 -22.05 -11.57 -15.16
CA ASP A 373 -21.90 -11.57 -13.70
C ASP A 373 -21.91 -13.00 -13.14
N ALA A 374 -22.76 -13.88 -13.67
CA ALA A 374 -22.82 -15.29 -13.28
C ALA A 374 -21.52 -16.04 -13.66
N LEU A 375 -20.98 -15.80 -14.86
CA LEU A 375 -19.71 -16.40 -15.31
C LEU A 375 -18.52 -15.85 -14.53
N ALA A 376 -18.48 -14.54 -14.26
CA ALA A 376 -17.45 -13.90 -13.46
C ALA A 376 -17.43 -14.46 -12.02
N PHE A 377 -18.60 -14.59 -11.40
CA PHE A 377 -18.75 -15.23 -10.09
C PHE A 377 -18.27 -16.69 -10.13
N LEU A 378 -18.69 -17.47 -11.14
CA LEU A 378 -18.27 -18.86 -11.30
C LEU A 378 -16.74 -18.95 -11.44
N ASN A 379 -16.10 -18.06 -12.19
CA ASN A 379 -14.64 -18.05 -12.30
C ASN A 379 -13.96 -17.76 -10.95
N VAL A 380 -14.47 -16.81 -10.16
CA VAL A 380 -13.94 -16.49 -8.82
C VAL A 380 -14.13 -17.67 -7.86
N LEU A 381 -15.30 -18.32 -7.91
CA LEU A 381 -15.63 -19.50 -7.11
C LEU A 381 -14.66 -20.67 -7.41
N LEU A 382 -14.40 -20.94 -8.68
CA LEU A 382 -13.49 -21.99 -9.15
C LEU A 382 -11.99 -21.67 -8.89
N SER A 383 -11.64 -20.40 -8.69
CA SER A 383 -10.25 -19.98 -8.43
C SER A 383 -9.86 -19.98 -6.95
N SER A 384 -10.85 -19.92 -6.06
CA SER A 384 -10.67 -19.73 -4.62
C SER A 384 -10.82 -20.99 -3.78
N HIS A 385 -11.35 -22.08 -4.34
CA HIS A 385 -11.70 -23.31 -3.62
C HIS A 385 -10.89 -24.51 -4.10
N ASN A 386 -10.81 -25.54 -3.24
CA ASN A 386 -10.12 -26.78 -3.59
C ASN A 386 -10.83 -27.52 -4.74
N PRO A 387 -10.08 -28.11 -5.70
CA PRO A 387 -10.65 -28.75 -6.88
C PRO A 387 -11.63 -29.90 -6.61
N GLU A 388 -11.40 -30.68 -5.55
CA GLU A 388 -12.17 -31.89 -5.22
C GLU A 388 -13.66 -31.63 -5.01
N ILE A 389 -14.02 -30.44 -4.52
CA ILE A 389 -15.41 -30.07 -4.22
C ILE A 389 -16.24 -29.93 -5.49
N PHE A 390 -15.62 -29.56 -6.61
CA PHE A 390 -16.33 -29.35 -7.88
C PHE A 390 -16.47 -30.62 -8.73
N HIS A 391 -15.69 -31.67 -8.46
CA HIS A 391 -15.70 -32.92 -9.23
C HIS A 391 -17.09 -33.53 -9.45
N PRO A 392 -18.00 -33.61 -8.45
CA PRO A 392 -19.36 -34.11 -8.67
C PRO A 392 -20.24 -33.19 -9.53
N HIS A 393 -19.86 -31.91 -9.68
CA HIS A 393 -20.67 -30.89 -10.32
C HIS A 393 -20.22 -30.52 -11.74
N ILE A 394 -19.02 -30.94 -12.16
CA ILE A 394 -18.47 -30.66 -13.50
C ILE A 394 -19.41 -31.14 -14.61
N SER A 395 -20.06 -32.29 -14.43
CA SER A 395 -21.01 -32.85 -15.40
C SER A 395 -22.20 -31.92 -15.69
N VAL A 396 -22.60 -31.11 -14.71
CA VAL A 396 -23.76 -30.21 -14.79
C VAL A 396 -23.35 -28.78 -15.16
N ILE A 397 -22.18 -28.32 -14.70
CA ILE A 397 -21.67 -26.96 -14.99
C ILE A 397 -21.16 -26.83 -16.42
N LEU A 398 -20.57 -27.90 -16.97
CA LEU A 398 -19.87 -27.80 -18.25
C LEU A 398 -20.79 -27.54 -19.46
N PRO A 399 -21.96 -28.21 -19.62
CA PRO A 399 -22.87 -27.94 -20.74
C PRO A 399 -23.32 -26.46 -20.88
N PRO A 400 -23.79 -25.76 -19.83
CA PRO A 400 -24.19 -24.36 -19.96
C PRO A 400 -23.00 -23.44 -20.25
N VAL A 401 -21.82 -23.72 -19.69
CA VAL A 401 -20.61 -22.96 -20.02
C VAL A 401 -20.24 -23.10 -21.51
N ILE A 402 -20.34 -24.31 -22.08
CA ILE A 402 -20.09 -24.54 -23.51
C ILE A 402 -21.11 -23.76 -24.37
N GLN A 403 -22.38 -23.74 -23.97
CA GLN A 403 -23.40 -22.94 -24.66
C GLN A 403 -23.05 -21.44 -24.64
N CYS A 404 -22.54 -20.92 -23.53
CA CYS A 404 -22.05 -19.55 -23.44
C CYS A 404 -20.80 -19.28 -24.30
N VAL A 405 -19.93 -20.28 -24.52
CA VAL A 405 -18.80 -20.13 -25.47
C VAL A 405 -19.30 -20.05 -26.92
N GLU A 406 -20.45 -20.65 -27.26
CA GLU A 406 -21.08 -20.56 -28.58
C GLU A 406 -22.00 -19.34 -28.76
N ASP A 407 -22.10 -18.47 -27.74
CA ASP A 407 -22.93 -17.26 -27.77
C ASP A 407 -22.48 -16.26 -28.87
N PRO A 408 -23.42 -15.52 -29.50
CA PRO A 408 -23.08 -14.46 -30.45
C PRO A 408 -22.32 -13.28 -29.82
N PHE A 409 -22.52 -13.01 -28.53
CA PHE A 409 -21.92 -11.87 -27.87
C PHE A 409 -20.52 -12.18 -27.34
N TYR A 410 -19.53 -11.41 -27.80
CA TYR A 410 -18.11 -11.69 -27.55
C TYR A 410 -17.72 -11.62 -26.07
N LYS A 411 -18.34 -10.73 -25.26
CA LYS A 411 -18.03 -10.64 -23.81
C LYS A 411 -18.50 -11.86 -23.00
N ILE A 412 -19.63 -12.45 -23.38
CA ILE A 412 -20.07 -13.72 -22.77
C ILE A 412 -19.10 -14.83 -23.16
N THR A 413 -18.67 -14.84 -24.43
CA THR A 413 -17.68 -15.81 -24.91
C THR A 413 -16.34 -15.68 -24.17
N SER A 414 -15.85 -14.46 -23.91
CA SER A 414 -14.56 -14.24 -23.22
C SER A 414 -14.57 -14.74 -21.77
N GLU A 415 -15.63 -14.42 -21.01
CA GLU A 415 -15.81 -14.90 -19.64
C GLU A 415 -16.03 -16.42 -19.60
N ALA A 416 -16.81 -16.97 -20.53
CA ALA A 416 -17.03 -18.42 -20.61
C ALA A 416 -15.73 -19.18 -20.91
N LEU A 417 -14.84 -18.63 -21.76
CA LEU A 417 -13.51 -19.20 -22.00
C LEU A 417 -12.62 -19.13 -20.75
N GLN A 418 -12.74 -18.08 -19.93
CA GLN A 418 -12.02 -17.98 -18.66
C GLN A 418 -12.50 -19.02 -17.64
N VAL A 419 -13.81 -19.22 -17.51
CA VAL A 419 -14.39 -20.30 -16.70
C VAL A 419 -13.94 -21.67 -17.21
N THR A 420 -13.94 -21.88 -18.53
CA THR A 420 -13.49 -23.12 -19.16
C THR A 420 -12.02 -23.40 -18.82
N GLN A 421 -11.15 -22.39 -18.93
CA GLN A 421 -9.75 -22.47 -18.55
C GLN A 421 -9.58 -22.91 -17.09
N GLN A 422 -10.36 -22.34 -16.17
CA GLN A 422 -10.28 -22.70 -14.76
C GLN A 422 -10.82 -24.11 -14.49
N THR A 423 -11.91 -24.49 -15.15
CA THR A 423 -12.50 -25.85 -15.08
C THR A 423 -11.50 -26.91 -15.50
N VAL A 424 -10.73 -26.67 -16.56
CA VAL A 424 -9.65 -27.56 -17.03
C VAL A 424 -8.59 -27.80 -15.95
N LYS A 425 -8.17 -26.75 -15.23
CA LYS A 425 -7.23 -26.88 -14.11
C LYS A 425 -7.79 -27.72 -12.96
N LEU A 426 -9.10 -27.60 -12.69
CA LEU A 426 -9.77 -28.35 -11.62
C LEU A 426 -9.92 -29.83 -11.94
N MET A 427 -10.14 -30.17 -13.21
CA MET A 427 -10.27 -31.57 -13.66
C MET A 427 -8.96 -32.35 -13.48
N ARG A 428 -7.81 -31.69 -13.63
CA ARG A 428 -6.49 -32.30 -13.36
C ARG A 428 -5.53 -31.27 -12.77
N PRO A 429 -5.54 -31.03 -11.45
CA PRO A 429 -4.55 -30.15 -10.84
C PRO A 429 -3.15 -30.75 -11.01
N LEU A 430 -2.17 -29.94 -11.40
CA LEU A 430 -0.78 -30.42 -11.63
C LEU A 430 0.01 -30.55 -10.32
N ASP A 431 -0.43 -29.87 -9.27
CA ASP A 431 0.26 -29.81 -7.97
C ASP A 431 -0.11 -30.97 -7.04
N LYS A 432 -1.23 -31.65 -7.28
CA LYS A 432 -1.71 -32.81 -6.50
C LYS A 432 -2.34 -33.86 -7.43
N PRO A 433 -1.98 -35.16 -7.32
CA PRO A 433 -2.61 -36.19 -8.14
C PRO A 433 -4.03 -36.44 -7.63
N VAL A 434 -5.04 -36.31 -8.51
CA VAL A 434 -6.44 -36.61 -8.17
C VAL A 434 -6.97 -37.74 -9.07
N SER A 435 -7.90 -38.53 -8.52
CA SER A 435 -8.48 -39.73 -9.13
C SER A 435 -9.67 -39.48 -10.08
N PHE A 436 -9.96 -38.23 -10.44
CA PHE A 436 -11.10 -37.89 -11.30
C PHE A 436 -10.84 -38.24 -12.78
N ASP A 437 -11.79 -38.95 -13.42
CA ASP A 437 -11.69 -39.30 -14.84
C ASP A 437 -12.23 -38.17 -15.73
N GLY A 438 -11.34 -37.25 -16.11
CA GLY A 438 -11.68 -36.11 -16.99
C GLY A 438 -11.89 -36.47 -18.47
N LYS A 439 -11.59 -37.71 -18.90
CA LYS A 439 -11.58 -38.13 -20.32
C LYS A 439 -12.83 -37.81 -21.15
N PRO A 440 -14.08 -37.97 -20.65
CA PRO A 440 -15.26 -37.76 -21.51
C PRO A 440 -15.49 -36.29 -21.87
N TYR A 441 -15.01 -35.37 -21.04
CA TYR A 441 -15.27 -33.94 -21.19
C TYR A 441 -14.20 -33.23 -22.04
N VAL A 442 -12.96 -33.75 -22.09
CA VAL A 442 -11.84 -33.14 -22.81
C VAL A 442 -12.16 -32.91 -24.29
N LYS A 443 -12.76 -33.90 -24.97
CA LYS A 443 -13.08 -33.79 -26.40
C LYS A 443 -14.08 -32.68 -26.70
N ILE A 444 -15.07 -32.50 -25.81
CA ILE A 444 -16.13 -31.51 -25.97
C ILE A 444 -15.56 -30.10 -25.77
N VAL A 445 -14.79 -29.91 -24.69
CA VAL A 445 -14.13 -28.64 -24.37
C VAL A 445 -13.15 -28.25 -25.47
N PHE A 446 -12.31 -29.20 -25.90
CA PHE A 446 -11.35 -29.00 -26.97
C PHE A 446 -12.01 -28.57 -28.28
N ALA A 447 -13.08 -29.27 -28.71
CA ALA A 447 -13.78 -28.93 -29.94
C ALA A 447 -14.38 -27.52 -29.92
N CYS A 448 -14.97 -27.11 -28.79
CA CYS A 448 -15.54 -25.79 -28.62
C CYS A 448 -14.47 -24.68 -28.65
N THR A 449 -13.38 -24.84 -27.89
CA THR A 449 -12.27 -23.88 -27.89
C THR A 449 -11.58 -23.82 -29.26
N LEU A 450 -11.46 -24.95 -29.97
CA LEU A 450 -10.84 -25.00 -31.30
C LEU A 450 -11.63 -24.20 -32.34
N LYS A 451 -12.97 -24.22 -32.30
CA LYS A 451 -13.82 -23.38 -33.18
C LYS A 451 -13.48 -21.90 -33.01
N ARG A 452 -13.40 -21.43 -31.76
CA ARG A 452 -13.08 -20.01 -31.45
C ARG A 452 -11.62 -19.67 -31.76
N LEU A 453 -10.69 -20.60 -31.57
CA LEU A 453 -9.27 -20.40 -31.88
C LEU A 453 -9.01 -20.28 -33.39
N LYS A 454 -9.74 -21.03 -34.23
CA LYS A 454 -9.62 -20.99 -35.70
C LYS A 454 -10.25 -19.74 -36.32
N ALA A 455 -11.31 -19.20 -35.71
CA ALA A 455 -11.99 -18.01 -36.22
C ALA A 455 -11.03 -16.80 -36.30
N ALA A 456 -10.99 -16.14 -37.46
CA ALA A 456 -10.20 -14.92 -37.66
C ALA A 456 -11.01 -13.64 -37.35
N ASP A 457 -12.33 -13.68 -37.54
CA ASP A 457 -13.23 -12.52 -37.48
C ASP A 457 -13.92 -12.36 -36.11
N ILE A 458 -13.14 -12.46 -35.03
CA ILE A 458 -13.60 -12.27 -33.65
C ILE A 458 -12.78 -11.20 -32.94
N ASP A 459 -13.34 -10.65 -31.86
CA ASP A 459 -12.70 -9.65 -31.01
C ASP A 459 -11.34 -10.13 -30.47
N GLN A 460 -10.42 -9.20 -30.24
CA GLN A 460 -9.08 -9.49 -29.71
C GLN A 460 -9.16 -10.19 -28.35
N GLU A 461 -10.06 -9.77 -27.46
CA GLU A 461 -10.20 -10.33 -26.12
C GLU A 461 -10.52 -11.83 -26.19
N VAL A 462 -11.48 -12.21 -27.04
CA VAL A 462 -11.86 -13.61 -27.23
C VAL A 462 -10.70 -14.42 -27.81
N LYS A 463 -9.93 -13.86 -28.76
CA LYS A 463 -8.74 -14.53 -29.31
C LYS A 463 -7.72 -14.82 -28.22
N GLU A 464 -7.41 -13.84 -27.38
CA GLU A 464 -6.44 -14.01 -26.30
C GLU A 464 -6.90 -15.06 -25.28
N ARG A 465 -8.18 -15.01 -24.86
CA ARG A 465 -8.76 -16.02 -23.95
C ARG A 465 -8.80 -17.40 -24.57
N ALA A 466 -9.10 -17.53 -25.85
CA ALA A 466 -9.11 -18.82 -26.55
C ALA A 466 -7.70 -19.44 -26.63
N ILE A 467 -6.67 -18.62 -26.91
CA ILE A 467 -5.27 -19.07 -26.95
C ILE A 467 -4.84 -19.55 -25.56
N PHE A 468 -5.12 -18.80 -24.49
CA PHE A 468 -4.80 -19.22 -23.11
C PHE A 468 -5.57 -20.46 -22.68
N CYS A 469 -6.88 -20.52 -22.94
CA CYS A 469 -7.71 -21.68 -22.61
C CYS A 469 -7.19 -22.94 -23.31
N MET A 470 -6.90 -22.86 -24.61
CA MET A 470 -6.28 -23.96 -25.35
C MET A 470 -4.91 -24.34 -24.78
N GLY A 471 -4.12 -23.36 -24.36
CA GLY A 471 -2.86 -23.57 -23.64
C GLY A 471 -2.99 -24.42 -22.38
N HIS A 472 -3.99 -24.13 -21.55
CA HIS A 472 -4.27 -24.94 -20.36
C HIS A 472 -4.81 -26.33 -20.72
N ILE A 473 -5.66 -26.45 -21.74
CA ILE A 473 -6.12 -27.77 -22.23
C ILE A 473 -4.91 -28.62 -22.62
N LEU A 474 -3.97 -28.06 -23.37
CA LEU A 474 -2.73 -28.75 -23.74
C LEU A 474 -1.91 -29.10 -22.50
N SER A 475 -1.64 -28.14 -21.62
CA SER A 475 -0.78 -28.33 -20.44
C SER A 475 -1.30 -29.42 -19.49
N HIS A 476 -2.63 -29.57 -19.35
CA HIS A 476 -3.25 -30.52 -18.42
C HIS A 476 -3.72 -31.83 -19.08
N PHE A 477 -4.12 -31.83 -20.36
CA PHE A 477 -4.68 -33.01 -21.05
C PHE A 477 -3.96 -33.39 -22.34
N GLY A 478 -2.78 -32.82 -22.60
CA GLY A 478 -2.02 -33.06 -23.83
C GLY A 478 -1.65 -34.53 -24.09
N ASP A 479 -1.59 -35.37 -23.05
CA ASP A 479 -1.41 -36.83 -23.15
C ASP A 479 -2.61 -37.56 -23.78
N GLN A 480 -3.80 -36.98 -23.71
CA GLN A 480 -5.05 -37.60 -24.18
C GLN A 480 -5.52 -37.08 -25.56
N LEU A 481 -4.90 -36.02 -26.09
CA LEU A 481 -5.30 -35.43 -27.37
C LEU A 481 -4.80 -36.20 -28.60
N GLY A 482 -3.74 -37.01 -28.48
CA GLY A 482 -3.25 -37.88 -29.55
C GLY A 482 -3.08 -37.17 -30.91
N ALA A 483 -3.92 -37.49 -31.89
CA ALA A 483 -3.86 -36.98 -33.26
C ALA A 483 -4.19 -35.48 -33.42
N ASP A 484 -4.93 -34.87 -32.48
CA ASP A 484 -5.35 -33.47 -32.56
C ASP A 484 -4.29 -32.47 -32.05
N LEU A 485 -3.21 -32.99 -31.45
CA LEU A 485 -2.12 -32.19 -30.90
C LEU A 485 -1.35 -31.43 -32.00
N GLN A 486 -0.88 -32.13 -33.04
CA GLN A 486 -0.03 -31.55 -34.08
C GLN A 486 -0.72 -30.42 -34.87
N PRO A 487 -1.99 -30.55 -35.32
CA PRO A 487 -2.69 -29.43 -35.96
C PRO A 487 -2.87 -28.22 -35.05
N THR A 488 -3.14 -28.44 -33.76
CA THR A 488 -3.33 -27.36 -32.78
C THR A 488 -2.03 -26.60 -32.55
N LEU A 489 -0.92 -27.33 -32.45
CA LEU A 489 0.43 -26.79 -32.36
C LEU A 489 0.81 -25.91 -33.57
N GLN A 490 0.40 -26.29 -34.79
CA GLN A 490 0.59 -25.43 -35.97
C GLN A 490 -0.23 -24.13 -35.91
N ILE A 491 -1.45 -24.17 -35.37
CA ILE A 491 -2.25 -22.95 -35.16
C ILE A 491 -1.54 -22.00 -34.18
N PHE A 492 -0.92 -22.50 -33.12
CA PHE A 492 -0.12 -21.66 -32.21
C PHE A 492 1.06 -20.99 -32.93
N LEU A 493 1.72 -21.68 -33.86
CA LEU A 493 2.79 -21.10 -34.67
C LEU A 493 2.28 -19.99 -35.59
N GLU A 494 1.10 -20.13 -36.19
CA GLU A 494 0.46 -19.07 -36.98
C GLU A 494 0.08 -17.86 -36.10
N ARG A 495 -0.47 -18.11 -34.89
CA ARG A 495 -0.80 -17.04 -33.92
C ARG A 495 0.45 -16.35 -33.37
N LEU A 496 1.59 -17.03 -33.33
CA LEU A 496 2.89 -16.45 -32.97
C LEU A 496 3.37 -15.44 -34.03
N LYS A 497 3.05 -15.67 -35.31
CA LYS A 497 3.42 -14.75 -36.42
C LYS A 497 2.62 -13.44 -36.39
N ASN A 498 1.38 -13.48 -35.88
CA ASN A 498 0.52 -12.30 -35.82
C ASN A 498 0.90 -11.35 -34.68
N GLU A 499 0.87 -10.04 -34.95
CA GLU A 499 1.36 -9.01 -34.04
C GLU A 499 0.60 -8.91 -32.73
N ILE A 500 -0.72 -8.99 -32.82
CA ILE A 500 -1.61 -8.79 -31.69
C ILE A 500 -1.56 -10.01 -30.75
N THR A 501 -1.49 -11.21 -31.31
CA THR A 501 -1.55 -12.47 -30.55
C THR A 501 -0.18 -13.01 -30.10
N ARG A 502 0.95 -12.42 -30.57
CA ARG A 502 2.30 -12.95 -30.30
C ARG A 502 2.59 -13.08 -28.80
N LEU A 503 2.24 -12.08 -27.98
CA LEU A 503 2.59 -12.06 -26.56
C LEU A 503 1.87 -13.17 -25.79
N VAL A 504 0.58 -13.35 -26.08
CA VAL A 504 -0.27 -14.37 -25.48
C VAL A 504 0.15 -15.77 -25.95
N ALA A 505 0.50 -15.91 -27.22
CA ALA A 505 1.06 -17.16 -27.75
C ALA A 505 2.38 -17.54 -27.06
N VAL A 506 3.29 -16.59 -26.84
CA VAL A 506 4.56 -16.84 -26.10
C VAL A 506 4.29 -17.31 -24.68
N LYS A 507 3.42 -16.60 -23.93
CA LYS A 507 3.04 -17.00 -22.56
C LYS A 507 2.43 -18.40 -22.53
N THR A 508 1.57 -18.70 -23.50
CA THR A 508 0.92 -20.00 -23.62
C THR A 508 1.93 -21.10 -23.94
N LEU A 509 2.84 -20.88 -24.88
CA LEU A 509 3.90 -21.84 -25.20
C LEU A 509 4.82 -22.08 -24.02
N SER A 510 5.13 -21.06 -23.22
CA SER A 510 5.88 -21.21 -21.96
C SER A 510 5.15 -22.12 -20.98
N LEU A 511 3.83 -21.94 -20.80
CA LEU A 511 2.99 -22.76 -19.92
C LEU A 511 2.88 -24.22 -20.38
N VAL A 512 2.75 -24.44 -21.69
CA VAL A 512 2.72 -25.79 -22.27
C VAL A 512 4.07 -26.46 -22.13
N ALA A 513 5.17 -25.71 -22.37
CA ALA A 513 6.52 -26.21 -22.21
C ALA A 513 6.87 -26.54 -20.74
N SER A 514 6.31 -25.82 -19.77
CA SER A 514 6.54 -26.06 -18.34
C SER A 514 5.71 -27.20 -17.75
N SER A 515 4.80 -27.79 -18.55
CA SER A 515 3.91 -28.86 -18.06
C SER A 515 4.71 -30.09 -17.59
N PRO A 516 4.37 -30.69 -16.44
CA PRO A 516 4.94 -31.97 -15.98
C PRO A 516 4.75 -33.13 -16.97
N LEU A 517 3.78 -33.03 -17.88
CA LEU A 517 3.41 -34.09 -18.82
C LEU A 517 4.38 -34.24 -20.01
N LYS A 518 5.39 -33.36 -20.14
CA LYS A 518 6.42 -33.38 -21.21
C LYS A 518 5.82 -33.58 -22.61
N ILE A 519 4.90 -32.70 -22.99
CA ILE A 519 4.19 -32.73 -24.27
C ILE A 519 5.19 -32.57 -25.43
N ASP A 520 5.06 -33.34 -26.51
CA ASP A 520 5.98 -33.23 -27.63
C ASP A 520 5.77 -31.94 -28.43
N LEU A 521 6.61 -30.91 -28.17
CA LEU A 521 6.63 -29.65 -28.91
C LEU A 521 7.61 -29.64 -30.09
N ARG A 522 8.37 -30.72 -30.31
CA ARG A 522 9.45 -30.80 -31.33
C ARG A 522 9.03 -30.31 -32.72
N PRO A 523 7.81 -30.59 -33.23
CA PRO A 523 7.42 -30.16 -34.58
C PRO A 523 7.39 -28.64 -34.80
N ILE A 524 7.17 -27.85 -33.74
CA ILE A 524 7.12 -26.38 -33.84
C ILE A 524 8.49 -25.75 -33.60
N LEU A 525 9.34 -26.39 -32.79
CA LEU A 525 10.56 -25.76 -32.27
C LEU A 525 11.53 -25.30 -33.38
N THR A 526 11.58 -26.00 -34.51
CA THR A 526 12.48 -25.65 -35.64
C THR A 526 12.16 -24.29 -36.27
N GLU A 527 10.88 -23.92 -36.37
CA GLU A 527 10.44 -22.62 -36.88
C GLU A 527 10.17 -21.60 -35.77
N GLY A 528 9.71 -22.08 -34.60
CA GLY A 528 9.35 -21.24 -33.46
C GLY A 528 10.54 -20.59 -32.77
N ILE A 529 11.67 -21.31 -32.60
CA ILE A 529 12.84 -20.78 -31.89
C ILE A 529 13.46 -19.55 -32.61
N PRO A 530 13.71 -19.56 -33.93
CA PRO A 530 14.22 -18.38 -34.63
C PRO A 530 13.26 -17.19 -34.56
N MET A 531 11.95 -17.45 -34.58
CA MET A 531 10.93 -16.42 -34.41
C MET A 531 10.96 -15.79 -33.01
N LEU A 532 11.08 -16.62 -31.96
CA LEU A 532 11.27 -16.14 -30.59
C LEU A 532 12.56 -15.31 -30.48
N GLY A 533 13.66 -15.75 -31.11
CA GLY A 533 14.89 -14.96 -31.23
C GLY A 533 14.65 -13.56 -31.82
N SER A 534 13.87 -13.47 -32.90
CA SER A 534 13.52 -12.17 -33.51
C SER A 534 12.74 -11.23 -32.57
N PHE A 535 11.97 -11.77 -31.62
CA PHE A 535 11.21 -10.96 -30.66
C PHE A 535 12.09 -10.28 -29.62
N LEU A 536 13.29 -10.81 -29.37
CA LEU A 536 14.26 -10.21 -28.46
C LEU A 536 14.79 -8.85 -28.95
N ARG A 537 14.78 -8.63 -30.28
CA ARG A 537 15.14 -7.35 -30.91
C ARG A 537 14.07 -6.26 -30.72
N LYS A 538 12.81 -6.64 -30.49
CA LYS A 538 11.70 -5.67 -30.44
C LYS A 538 11.72 -4.86 -29.15
N ASN A 539 11.41 -3.57 -29.20
CA ASN A 539 11.46 -2.66 -28.04
C ASN A 539 10.35 -2.88 -26.97
N GLN A 540 9.58 -3.97 -27.04
CA GLN A 540 8.51 -4.24 -26.08
C GLN A 540 9.03 -5.06 -24.89
N ARG A 541 9.22 -4.41 -23.74
CA ARG A 541 9.74 -5.02 -22.50
C ARG A 541 9.03 -6.31 -22.10
N ALA A 542 7.69 -6.30 -22.07
CA ALA A 542 6.89 -7.48 -21.70
C ALA A 542 7.12 -8.67 -22.64
N LEU A 543 7.27 -8.41 -23.94
CA LEU A 543 7.53 -9.46 -24.92
C LEU A 543 8.91 -10.07 -24.72
N LYS A 544 9.96 -9.25 -24.51
CA LYS A 544 11.31 -9.74 -24.22
C LYS A 544 11.32 -10.68 -23.02
N LEU A 545 10.77 -10.25 -21.88
CA LEU A 545 10.76 -11.05 -20.65
C LEU A 545 10.04 -12.39 -20.80
N ASN A 546 8.84 -12.39 -21.37
CA ASN A 546 8.07 -13.62 -21.59
C ASN A 546 8.77 -14.53 -22.62
N THR A 547 9.43 -13.96 -23.63
CA THR A 547 10.17 -14.72 -24.64
C THR A 547 11.39 -15.39 -24.04
N ILE A 548 12.20 -14.69 -23.24
CA ILE A 548 13.39 -15.26 -22.59
C ILE A 548 12.95 -16.35 -21.59
N THR A 549 11.89 -16.11 -20.83
CA THR A 549 11.32 -17.12 -19.91
C THR A 549 10.85 -18.37 -20.66
N ALA A 550 10.13 -18.19 -21.77
CA ALA A 550 9.69 -19.30 -22.62
C ALA A 550 10.87 -20.09 -23.18
N LEU A 551 11.89 -19.40 -23.71
CA LEU A 551 13.12 -20.03 -24.20
C LEU A 551 13.84 -20.80 -23.09
N ASN A 552 13.89 -20.27 -21.87
CA ASN A 552 14.55 -20.94 -20.74
C ASN A 552 13.87 -22.27 -20.37
N VAL A 553 12.54 -22.25 -20.29
CA VAL A 553 11.74 -23.47 -20.05
C VAL A 553 11.92 -24.46 -21.20
N MET A 554 11.91 -23.99 -22.45
CA MET A 554 12.10 -24.85 -23.62
C MET A 554 13.48 -25.49 -23.65
N VAL A 555 14.55 -24.75 -23.35
CA VAL A 555 15.92 -25.27 -23.27
C VAL A 555 16.05 -26.33 -22.18
N THR A 556 15.41 -26.12 -21.02
CA THR A 556 15.46 -27.04 -19.89
C THR A 556 14.75 -28.36 -20.19
N ASN A 557 13.60 -28.32 -20.87
CA ASN A 557 12.75 -29.50 -21.07
C ASN A 557 12.94 -30.22 -22.40
N TYR A 558 13.45 -29.54 -23.44
CA TYR A 558 13.60 -30.08 -24.81
C TYR A 558 15.04 -30.05 -25.34
N SER A 559 16.02 -30.29 -24.47
CA SER A 559 17.46 -30.26 -24.76
C SER A 559 17.86 -30.93 -26.09
N ASP A 560 17.29 -32.10 -26.37
CA ASP A 560 17.69 -32.96 -27.50
C ASP A 560 17.38 -32.35 -28.87
N SER A 561 16.47 -31.37 -28.93
CA SER A 561 16.01 -30.75 -30.18
C SER A 561 16.73 -29.45 -30.52
N PHE A 562 17.53 -28.91 -29.61
CA PHE A 562 18.31 -27.69 -29.84
C PHE A 562 19.56 -28.00 -30.66
N LYS A 563 19.42 -27.96 -31.99
CA LYS A 563 20.57 -28.02 -32.89
C LYS A 563 21.40 -26.72 -32.80
N PRO A 564 22.73 -26.77 -33.01
CA PRO A 564 23.61 -25.59 -32.98
C PRO A 564 23.10 -24.33 -33.72
N PRO A 565 22.54 -24.40 -34.95
CA PRO A 565 22.07 -23.20 -35.66
C PRO A 565 20.88 -22.50 -34.98
N LEU A 566 20.04 -23.24 -34.24
CA LEU A 566 18.91 -22.66 -33.51
C LEU A 566 19.41 -21.87 -32.29
N ILE A 567 20.40 -22.43 -31.59
CA ILE A 567 21.07 -21.76 -30.47
C ILE A 567 21.77 -20.49 -30.95
N ASP A 568 22.44 -20.55 -32.10
CA ASP A 568 23.14 -19.40 -32.69
C ASP A 568 22.24 -18.20 -32.96
N SER A 569 20.99 -18.44 -33.34
CA SER A 569 19.98 -17.40 -33.60
C SER A 569 19.49 -16.68 -32.35
N ILE A 570 19.59 -17.33 -31.18
CA ILE A 570 19.27 -16.74 -29.89
C ILE A 570 20.50 -15.97 -29.39
N LEU A 571 21.67 -16.60 -29.41
CA LEU A 571 22.91 -16.03 -28.85
C LEU A 571 23.37 -14.77 -29.58
N SER A 572 22.99 -14.55 -30.84
CA SER A 572 23.27 -13.28 -31.54
C SER A 572 22.53 -12.08 -30.95
N GLU A 573 21.38 -12.31 -30.32
CA GLU A 573 20.52 -11.24 -29.79
C GLU A 573 20.74 -10.94 -28.31
N VAL A 574 21.36 -11.88 -27.59
CA VAL A 574 21.59 -11.80 -26.16
C VAL A 574 22.49 -10.62 -25.74
N PRO A 575 23.59 -10.26 -26.44
CA PRO A 575 24.44 -9.14 -26.03
C PRO A 575 23.67 -7.82 -25.89
N ALA A 576 22.72 -7.54 -26.80
CA ALA A 576 21.90 -6.33 -26.74
C ALA A 576 20.90 -6.33 -25.55
N LEU A 577 20.69 -7.47 -24.90
CA LEU A 577 19.83 -7.59 -23.72
C LEU A 577 20.58 -7.41 -22.40
N ILE A 578 21.91 -7.59 -22.40
CA ILE A 578 22.76 -7.47 -21.22
C ILE A 578 23.17 -5.99 -21.12
N GLN A 579 22.33 -5.20 -20.48
CA GLN A 579 22.55 -3.77 -20.29
C GLN A 579 22.27 -3.37 -18.84
N GLU A 580 22.89 -2.28 -18.40
CA GLU A 580 22.68 -1.70 -17.06
C GLU A 580 21.31 -1.03 -16.91
N SER A 581 20.66 -0.69 -18.03
CA SER A 581 19.38 0.02 -18.08
C SER A 581 18.19 -0.80 -17.58
N ASP A 582 18.15 -2.11 -17.86
CA ASP A 582 17.10 -3.03 -17.37
C ASP A 582 17.73 -4.28 -16.75
N MET A 583 17.99 -4.20 -15.45
CA MET A 583 18.62 -5.27 -14.67
C MET A 583 17.81 -6.56 -14.67
N HIS A 584 16.48 -6.48 -14.77
CA HIS A 584 15.62 -7.67 -14.77
C HIS A 584 15.71 -8.43 -16.09
N ILE A 585 15.74 -7.74 -17.23
CA ILE A 585 15.99 -8.40 -18.53
C ILE A 585 17.38 -9.06 -18.52
N SER A 586 18.40 -8.33 -18.04
CA SER A 586 19.76 -8.85 -17.91
C SER A 586 19.79 -10.13 -17.04
N GLN A 587 19.14 -10.12 -15.87
CA GLN A 587 19.03 -11.29 -14.99
C GLN A 587 18.44 -12.51 -15.71
N VAL A 588 17.28 -12.36 -16.37
CA VAL A 588 16.59 -13.47 -17.02
C VAL A 588 17.39 -13.94 -18.25
N ALA A 589 18.04 -13.03 -18.99
CA ALA A 589 18.93 -13.37 -20.09
C ALA A 589 20.16 -14.16 -19.62
N ILE A 590 20.79 -13.76 -18.52
CA ILE A 590 21.91 -14.50 -17.91
C ILE A 590 21.47 -15.88 -17.46
N THR A 591 20.27 -16.00 -16.88
CA THR A 591 19.69 -17.30 -16.50
C THR A 591 19.50 -18.21 -17.72
N LEU A 592 19.00 -17.66 -18.84
CA LEU A 592 18.90 -18.39 -20.10
C LEU A 592 20.26 -18.88 -20.59
N ILE A 593 21.29 -18.02 -20.60
CA ILE A 593 22.65 -18.40 -21.01
C ILE A 593 23.21 -19.48 -20.09
N THR A 594 22.94 -19.37 -18.77
CA THR A 594 23.35 -20.36 -17.78
C THR A 594 22.73 -21.73 -18.06
N CYS A 595 21.43 -21.78 -18.35
CA CYS A 595 20.77 -23.02 -18.75
C CYS A 595 21.30 -23.57 -20.08
N MET A 596 21.55 -22.71 -21.07
CA MET A 596 22.14 -23.13 -22.35
C MET A 596 23.56 -23.70 -22.18
N ALA A 597 24.37 -23.11 -21.28
CA ALA A 597 25.70 -23.60 -20.95
C ALA A 597 25.67 -24.97 -20.25
N LYS A 598 24.69 -25.21 -19.35
CA LYS A 598 24.50 -26.53 -18.70
C LYS A 598 24.14 -27.62 -19.72
N VAL A 599 23.28 -27.30 -20.68
CA VAL A 599 22.63 -28.29 -21.57
C VAL A 599 23.41 -28.53 -22.87
N CYS A 600 24.09 -27.53 -23.42
CA CYS A 600 24.77 -27.64 -24.73
C CYS A 600 26.20 -27.05 -24.69
N PRO A 601 27.22 -27.84 -24.29
CA PRO A 601 28.61 -27.39 -24.21
C PRO A 601 29.24 -26.94 -25.55
N SER A 602 28.69 -27.37 -26.69
CA SER A 602 29.16 -26.96 -28.03
C SER A 602 28.91 -25.48 -28.34
N SER A 603 28.00 -24.82 -27.61
CA SER A 603 27.62 -23.40 -27.80
C SER A 603 28.54 -22.41 -27.07
N LEU A 604 29.47 -22.91 -26.26
CA LEU A 604 30.36 -22.12 -25.39
C LEU A 604 31.34 -21.21 -26.15
N SER A 605 31.76 -21.58 -27.37
CA SER A 605 32.71 -20.79 -28.16
C SER A 605 32.19 -19.38 -28.49
N LYS A 606 30.90 -19.24 -28.77
CA LYS A 606 30.26 -17.95 -29.08
C LYS A 606 29.95 -17.14 -27.82
N ILE A 607 29.63 -17.82 -26.71
CA ILE A 607 29.45 -17.20 -25.40
C ILE A 607 30.74 -16.51 -24.95
N GLY A 608 31.90 -17.15 -25.16
CA GLY A 608 33.21 -16.55 -24.86
C GLY A 608 33.57 -15.34 -25.72
N GLY A 609 33.11 -15.27 -26.97
CA GLY A 609 33.44 -14.19 -27.90
C GLY A 609 32.66 -12.90 -27.65
N THR A 610 31.33 -12.95 -27.76
CA THR A 610 30.49 -11.73 -27.81
C THR A 610 29.72 -11.45 -26.53
N ILE A 611 29.43 -12.47 -25.72
CA ILE A 611 28.58 -12.34 -24.53
C ILE A 611 29.43 -12.07 -23.29
N LEU A 612 30.55 -12.76 -23.13
CA LEU A 612 31.43 -12.61 -21.97
C LEU A 612 31.91 -11.15 -21.76
N PRO A 613 32.30 -10.38 -22.78
CA PRO A 613 32.68 -8.97 -22.59
C PRO A 613 31.54 -8.12 -21.98
N GLU A 614 30.30 -8.28 -22.46
CA GLU A 614 29.15 -7.54 -21.93
C GLU A 614 28.79 -7.96 -20.50
N VAL A 615 28.93 -9.26 -20.20
CA VAL A 615 28.78 -9.77 -18.83
C VAL A 615 29.84 -9.17 -17.91
N LEU A 616 31.09 -9.07 -18.36
CA LEU A 616 32.17 -8.45 -17.59
C LEU A 616 31.91 -6.95 -17.37
N ASN A 617 31.45 -6.22 -18.39
CA ASN A 617 31.03 -4.82 -18.24
C ASN A 617 29.93 -4.69 -17.18
N LEU A 618 28.92 -5.56 -17.21
CA LEU A 618 27.82 -5.56 -16.23
C LEU A 618 28.32 -5.83 -14.80
N VAL A 619 29.34 -6.68 -14.61
CA VAL A 619 29.95 -6.93 -13.29
C VAL A 619 30.58 -5.65 -12.70
N HIS A 620 31.07 -4.76 -13.54
CA HIS A 620 31.62 -3.47 -13.10
C HIS A 620 30.55 -2.40 -12.87
N SER A 621 29.27 -2.65 -13.19
CA SER A 621 28.19 -1.69 -13.01
C SER A 621 27.92 -1.38 -11.53
N PRO A 622 27.74 -0.10 -11.16
CA PRO A 622 27.27 0.32 -9.83
C PRO A 622 25.87 -0.19 -9.47
N LEU A 623 25.03 -0.46 -10.47
CA LEU A 623 23.62 -0.83 -10.28
C LEU A 623 23.42 -2.33 -10.03
N LEU A 624 24.48 -3.12 -10.13
CA LEU A 624 24.41 -4.57 -9.99
C LEU A 624 24.17 -4.97 -8.52
N GLN A 625 22.97 -5.48 -8.24
CA GLN A 625 22.56 -5.99 -6.93
C GLN A 625 21.46 -7.05 -7.04
N GLY A 626 21.25 -7.79 -5.94
CA GLY A 626 20.11 -8.71 -5.80
C GLY A 626 20.11 -9.87 -6.80
N GLY A 627 18.96 -10.07 -7.45
CA GLY A 627 18.69 -11.22 -8.32
C GLY A 627 19.66 -11.35 -9.51
N ALA A 628 20.01 -10.25 -10.17
CA ALA A 628 20.95 -10.26 -11.30
C ALA A 628 22.36 -10.69 -10.88
N LEU A 629 22.83 -10.23 -9.73
CA LEU A 629 24.12 -10.65 -9.18
C LEU A 629 24.10 -12.17 -8.90
N ASN A 630 23.06 -12.69 -8.25
CA ASN A 630 22.95 -14.13 -7.97
C ASN A 630 22.94 -14.96 -9.27
N SER A 631 22.21 -14.52 -10.31
CA SER A 631 22.24 -15.17 -11.63
C SER A 631 23.62 -15.12 -12.28
N LEU A 632 24.38 -14.03 -12.13
CA LEU A 632 25.77 -13.94 -12.59
C LEU A 632 26.69 -14.91 -11.85
N LEU A 633 26.54 -15.05 -10.53
CA LEU A 633 27.33 -15.99 -9.73
C LEU A 633 27.08 -17.43 -10.20
N GLU A 634 25.82 -17.81 -10.42
CA GLU A 634 25.48 -19.13 -10.95
C GLU A 634 26.03 -19.33 -12.37
N PHE A 635 25.96 -18.30 -13.22
CA PHE A 635 26.54 -18.33 -14.57
C PHE A 635 28.04 -18.66 -14.55
N PHE A 636 28.82 -17.95 -13.73
CA PHE A 636 30.26 -18.18 -13.61
C PHE A 636 30.61 -19.57 -13.05
N GLN A 637 29.84 -20.07 -12.07
CA GLN A 637 30.03 -21.42 -11.53
C GLN A 637 29.85 -22.50 -12.60
N VAL A 638 28.77 -22.39 -13.37
CA VAL A 638 28.44 -23.33 -14.46
C VAL A 638 29.50 -23.26 -15.56
N LEU A 639 29.90 -22.04 -15.92
CA LEU A 639 30.86 -21.82 -16.99
C LEU A 639 32.20 -22.51 -16.71
N VAL A 640 32.73 -22.36 -15.50
CA VAL A 640 33.98 -23.03 -15.11
C VAL A 640 33.83 -24.55 -15.05
N ALA A 641 32.67 -25.05 -14.60
CA ALA A 641 32.41 -26.49 -14.53
C ALA A 641 32.47 -27.17 -15.92
N THR A 642 32.13 -26.44 -16.99
CA THR A 642 32.16 -26.96 -18.37
C THR A 642 33.57 -27.08 -18.98
N LYS A 643 34.60 -26.47 -18.38
CA LYS A 643 36.02 -26.55 -18.80
C LYS A 643 36.27 -26.28 -20.30
N ALA A 644 35.60 -25.29 -20.88
CA ALA A 644 35.82 -24.92 -22.28
C ALA A 644 37.18 -24.24 -22.53
N ASN A 645 37.72 -24.43 -23.74
CA ASN A 645 38.96 -23.77 -24.18
C ASN A 645 38.79 -22.23 -24.18
N ASN A 646 39.78 -21.50 -23.65
CA ASN A 646 39.79 -20.03 -23.44
C ASN A 646 38.76 -19.48 -22.43
N MET A 647 38.10 -20.34 -21.65
CA MET A 647 37.17 -19.96 -20.59
C MET A 647 37.49 -20.70 -19.28
N GLY A 648 38.77 -21.03 -19.09
CA GLY A 648 39.25 -21.68 -17.88
C GLY A 648 39.23 -20.74 -16.67
N TYR A 649 39.35 -21.33 -15.48
CA TYR A 649 39.38 -20.60 -14.21
C TYR A 649 40.42 -19.47 -14.20
N SER A 650 41.63 -19.71 -14.73
CA SER A 650 42.71 -18.72 -14.74
C SER A 650 42.46 -17.55 -15.73
N ASP A 651 41.76 -17.79 -16.83
CA ASP A 651 41.45 -16.77 -17.84
C ASP A 651 40.31 -15.86 -17.37
N LEU A 652 39.24 -16.43 -16.80
CA LEU A 652 38.13 -15.66 -16.23
C LEU A 652 38.59 -14.81 -15.03
N LEU A 653 39.47 -15.37 -14.20
CA LEU A 653 40.04 -14.66 -13.06
C LEU A 653 41.04 -13.57 -13.47
N LYS A 654 41.69 -13.68 -14.63
CA LYS A 654 42.43 -12.56 -15.23
C LYS A 654 41.48 -11.52 -15.81
N ALA A 655 40.41 -11.92 -16.49
CA ALA A 655 39.46 -10.99 -17.11
C ALA A 655 38.71 -10.14 -16.06
N LEU A 656 38.28 -10.75 -14.95
CA LEU A 656 37.60 -10.05 -13.85
C LEU A 656 38.52 -9.09 -13.08
N ARG A 657 39.80 -9.45 -12.94
CA ARG A 657 40.77 -8.67 -12.16
C ARG A 657 41.53 -7.65 -13.01
N GLY A 658 41.73 -7.91 -14.30
CA GLY A 658 42.53 -7.10 -15.23
C GLY A 658 42.29 -5.59 -15.12
N PRO A 659 41.03 -5.11 -15.15
CA PRO A 659 40.71 -3.69 -15.03
C PRO A 659 41.25 -3.00 -13.75
N PHE A 660 41.47 -3.76 -12.66
CA PHE A 660 42.01 -3.22 -11.41
C PHE A 660 43.54 -3.29 -11.31
N TYR A 661 44.18 -4.18 -12.07
CA TYR A 661 45.63 -4.38 -12.06
C TYR A 661 46.34 -3.52 -13.13
N ASP A 662 45.64 -3.16 -14.22
CA ASP A 662 46.18 -2.38 -15.35
C ASP A 662 46.08 -0.85 -15.17
N SER A 663 45.85 -0.35 -13.93
CA SER A 663 45.62 1.08 -13.62
C SER A 663 46.85 2.01 -13.80
N LYS A 664 47.77 1.69 -14.72
CA LYS A 664 48.92 2.53 -15.10
C LYS A 664 48.61 3.50 -16.24
N SER A 665 47.44 3.43 -16.88
CA SER A 665 47.02 4.41 -17.89
C SER A 665 46.16 5.51 -17.27
N THR A 666 46.61 6.75 -17.43
CA THR A 666 46.11 8.03 -16.90
C THR A 666 44.65 8.41 -17.19
N ASP A 667 43.83 7.54 -17.79
CA ASP A 667 42.44 7.84 -18.21
C ASP A 667 41.36 6.87 -17.69
N SER A 668 41.68 5.93 -16.80
CA SER A 668 40.63 5.09 -16.20
C SER A 668 40.00 5.78 -15.00
N MET A 669 38.75 6.23 -15.19
CA MET A 669 37.84 6.70 -14.15
C MET A 669 37.88 5.76 -12.93
N SER A 670 38.00 6.30 -11.72
CA SER A 670 38.04 5.51 -10.48
C SER A 670 36.86 4.54 -10.43
N MET A 671 37.13 3.24 -10.37
CA MET A 671 36.10 2.19 -10.31
C MET A 671 35.21 2.38 -9.08
N HIS A 672 33.91 2.17 -9.25
CA HIS A 672 32.92 2.35 -8.19
C HIS A 672 33.06 1.29 -7.09
N LYS A 673 32.73 1.64 -5.84
CA LYS A 673 32.84 0.75 -4.66
C LYS A 673 32.13 -0.58 -4.88
N GLN A 674 30.93 -0.55 -5.45
CA GLN A 674 30.13 -1.76 -5.73
C GLN A 674 30.84 -2.74 -6.67
N SER A 675 31.61 -2.25 -7.64
CA SER A 675 32.32 -3.08 -8.61
C SER A 675 33.32 -4.01 -7.92
N TYR A 676 33.99 -3.53 -6.85
CA TYR A 676 34.90 -4.36 -6.05
C TYR A 676 34.16 -5.50 -5.34
N TYR A 677 32.98 -5.25 -4.77
CA TYR A 677 32.17 -6.28 -4.12
C TYR A 677 31.59 -7.29 -5.11
N SER A 678 31.09 -6.83 -6.26
CA SER A 678 30.59 -7.69 -7.33
C SER A 678 31.68 -8.63 -7.84
N VAL A 679 32.87 -8.09 -8.12
CA VAL A 679 34.01 -8.90 -8.58
C VAL A 679 34.49 -9.87 -7.51
N ALA A 680 34.59 -9.44 -6.24
CA ALA A 680 34.96 -10.33 -5.15
C ALA A 680 34.00 -11.52 -5.02
N LYS A 681 32.69 -11.29 -5.14
CA LYS A 681 31.68 -12.35 -5.14
C LYS A 681 31.80 -13.27 -6.35
N CYS A 682 32.02 -12.73 -7.56
CA CYS A 682 32.26 -13.54 -8.76
C CYS A 682 33.52 -14.41 -8.60
N VAL A 683 34.62 -13.86 -8.09
CA VAL A 683 35.86 -14.61 -7.83
C VAL A 683 35.64 -15.71 -6.79
N ALA A 684 34.86 -15.43 -5.73
CA ALA A 684 34.49 -16.46 -4.75
C ALA A 684 33.62 -17.56 -5.35
N ALA A 685 32.66 -17.21 -6.21
CA ALA A 685 31.83 -18.18 -6.93
C ALA A 685 32.65 -19.07 -7.86
N LEU A 686 33.63 -18.51 -8.58
CA LEU A 686 34.60 -19.28 -9.38
C LEU A 686 35.44 -20.22 -8.49
N SER A 687 35.90 -19.72 -7.34
CA SER A 687 36.73 -20.48 -6.39
C SER A 687 35.97 -21.64 -5.76
N MET A 688 34.68 -21.46 -5.48
CA MET A 688 33.78 -22.50 -4.99
C MET A 688 33.62 -23.65 -5.99
N ALA A 689 33.52 -23.35 -7.29
CA ALA A 689 33.40 -24.36 -8.33
C ALA A 689 34.72 -25.15 -8.54
N CYS A 690 35.89 -24.56 -8.23
CA CYS A 690 37.20 -25.17 -8.44
C CYS A 690 38.13 -25.02 -7.20
N PRO A 691 37.92 -25.81 -6.13
CA PRO A 691 38.63 -25.63 -4.86
C PRO A 691 40.14 -25.92 -4.92
N LYS A 692 40.59 -26.74 -5.88
CA LYS A 692 42.02 -27.08 -6.04
C LYS A 692 42.87 -25.92 -6.54
N GLU A 693 42.32 -25.08 -7.42
CA GLU A 693 43.01 -23.90 -7.97
C GLU A 693 42.86 -22.66 -7.08
N ALA A 694 41.84 -22.66 -6.20
CA ALA A 694 41.59 -21.61 -5.22
C ALA A 694 42.77 -21.42 -4.24
N SER A 695 43.41 -22.49 -3.77
CA SER A 695 44.56 -22.39 -2.84
C SER A 695 45.75 -21.61 -3.43
N GLY A 696 45.99 -21.75 -4.74
CA GLY A 696 47.03 -20.98 -5.44
C GLY A 696 46.68 -19.49 -5.54
N VAL A 697 45.40 -19.18 -5.80
CA VAL A 697 44.89 -17.81 -5.86
C VAL A 697 44.96 -17.12 -4.52
N VAL A 698 44.55 -17.79 -3.43
CA VAL A 698 44.60 -17.24 -2.06
C VAL A 698 46.04 -16.85 -1.69
N THR A 699 47.01 -17.69 -2.06
CA THR A 699 48.44 -17.41 -1.81
C THR A 699 48.90 -16.17 -2.59
N ASN A 700 48.49 -16.01 -3.85
CA ASN A 700 48.79 -14.82 -4.65
C ASN A 700 48.14 -13.56 -4.07
N LEU A 701 46.86 -13.64 -3.65
CA LEU A 701 46.14 -12.51 -3.05
C LEU A 701 46.81 -12.05 -1.74
N ILE A 702 47.29 -12.99 -0.91
CA ILE A 702 48.04 -12.66 0.31
C ILE A 702 49.37 -11.95 -0.04
N GLN A 703 50.05 -12.39 -1.08
CA GLN A 703 51.27 -11.74 -1.56
C GLN A 703 50.99 -10.32 -2.08
N ASP A 704 49.87 -10.11 -2.76
CA ASP A 704 49.44 -8.80 -3.28
C ASP A 704 49.12 -7.81 -2.15
N VAL A 705 48.56 -8.29 -1.05
CA VAL A 705 48.30 -7.48 0.17
C VAL A 705 49.60 -7.13 0.90
N LYS A 706 50.55 -8.07 0.95
CA LYS A 706 51.85 -7.90 1.62
C LYS A 706 52.79 -6.94 0.88
N ASN A 707 52.65 -6.81 -0.43
CA ASN A 707 53.54 -5.97 -1.22
C ASN A 707 53.18 -4.47 -1.07
N PRO A 708 54.05 -3.64 -0.46
CA PRO A 708 53.77 -2.22 -0.26
C PRO A 708 53.79 -1.40 -1.56
N LYS A 709 54.29 -1.98 -2.67
CA LYS A 709 54.29 -1.35 -4.02
C LYS A 709 53.00 -1.62 -4.82
N SER A 710 52.09 -2.44 -4.31
CA SER A 710 50.79 -2.71 -4.95
C SER A 710 49.87 -1.49 -4.83
N SER A 711 49.10 -1.23 -5.90
CA SER A 711 48.07 -0.18 -5.88
C SER A 711 47.06 -0.43 -4.76
N GLU A 712 46.51 0.65 -4.22
CA GLU A 712 45.51 0.57 -3.15
C GLU A 712 44.24 -0.15 -3.60
N SER A 713 43.83 0.04 -4.86
CA SER A 713 42.72 -0.68 -5.51
C SER A 713 42.91 -2.20 -5.51
N VAL A 714 44.13 -2.67 -5.82
CA VAL A 714 44.46 -4.11 -5.78
C VAL A 714 44.42 -4.63 -4.35
N ARG A 715 44.90 -3.88 -3.36
CA ARG A 715 44.83 -4.29 -1.95
C ARG A 715 43.39 -4.40 -1.45
N ILE A 716 42.51 -3.47 -1.81
CA ILE A 716 41.08 -3.51 -1.49
C ILE A 716 40.42 -4.73 -2.13
N LEU A 717 40.61 -4.92 -3.44
CA LEU A 717 40.05 -6.06 -4.16
C LEU A 717 40.52 -7.39 -3.57
N SER A 718 41.82 -7.51 -3.27
CA SER A 718 42.40 -8.72 -2.71
C SER A 718 41.84 -9.05 -1.33
N LEU A 719 41.66 -8.05 -0.45
CA LEU A 719 41.01 -8.25 0.86
C LEU A 719 39.55 -8.68 0.72
N LEU A 720 38.78 -8.06 -0.16
CA LEU A 720 37.38 -8.44 -0.40
C LEU A 720 37.26 -9.85 -1.00
N CYS A 721 38.13 -10.21 -1.96
CA CYS A 721 38.19 -11.56 -2.53
C CYS A 721 38.53 -12.59 -1.45
N LEU A 722 39.50 -12.31 -0.57
CA LEU A 722 39.85 -13.18 0.56
C LEU A 722 38.67 -13.36 1.53
N GLY A 723 37.92 -12.29 1.79
CA GLY A 723 36.70 -12.33 2.61
C GLY A 723 35.63 -13.25 2.02
N GLU A 724 35.25 -13.02 0.76
CA GLU A 724 34.19 -13.80 0.11
C GLU A 724 34.60 -15.26 -0.13
N ILE A 725 35.87 -15.55 -0.48
CA ILE A 725 36.37 -16.94 -0.56
C ILE A 725 36.36 -17.57 0.84
N GLY A 726 36.82 -16.83 1.85
CA GLY A 726 36.88 -17.26 3.24
C GLY A 726 35.52 -17.47 3.89
N ARG A 727 34.45 -16.98 3.28
CA ARG A 727 33.08 -17.28 3.70
C ARG A 727 32.68 -18.73 3.39
N PHE A 728 33.18 -19.29 2.29
CA PHE A 728 32.77 -20.60 1.78
C PHE A 728 33.83 -21.70 1.94
N MET A 729 35.11 -21.33 2.02
CA MET A 729 36.23 -22.27 2.14
C MET A 729 37.01 -22.04 3.44
N ASN A 730 37.35 -23.12 4.14
CA ASN A 730 38.21 -23.07 5.31
C ASN A 730 39.70 -23.03 4.89
N PHE A 731 40.45 -22.04 5.37
CA PHE A 731 41.88 -21.85 5.09
C PHE A 731 42.79 -22.60 6.07
N GLU A 732 42.50 -23.88 6.36
CA GLU A 732 43.35 -24.69 7.23
C GLU A 732 44.77 -24.82 6.65
N GLY A 733 45.73 -24.10 7.24
CA GLY A 733 47.15 -24.13 6.88
C GLY A 733 47.86 -22.77 6.78
N GLN A 734 47.13 -21.65 6.61
CA GLN A 734 47.75 -20.33 6.38
C GLN A 734 47.71 -19.41 7.61
N LYS A 735 48.61 -19.67 8.57
CA LYS A 735 48.74 -18.87 9.82
C LYS A 735 49.13 -17.41 9.59
N GLU A 736 49.71 -17.08 8.43
CA GLU A 736 50.12 -15.71 8.08
C GLU A 736 48.94 -14.75 7.83
N LEU A 737 47.77 -15.27 7.44
CA LEU A 737 46.61 -14.46 7.07
C LEU A 737 46.12 -13.57 8.23
N LYS A 738 46.17 -14.07 9.46
CA LYS A 738 45.80 -13.30 10.67
C LYS A 738 46.71 -12.08 10.85
N GLY A 739 48.03 -12.25 10.63
CA GLY A 739 49.01 -11.17 10.73
C GLY A 739 48.80 -10.11 9.64
N VAL A 740 48.56 -10.55 8.41
CA VAL A 740 48.38 -9.67 7.23
C VAL A 740 47.12 -8.79 7.37
N ILE A 741 45.99 -9.37 7.80
CA ILE A 741 44.75 -8.60 8.04
C ILE A 741 44.95 -7.60 9.19
N MET A 742 45.66 -8.01 10.25
CA MET A 742 45.96 -7.14 11.39
C MET A 742 46.92 -6.00 11.03
N GLU A 743 47.82 -6.19 10.06
CA GLU A 743 48.65 -5.11 9.52
C GLU A 743 47.82 -4.14 8.66
N ALA A 744 46.86 -4.66 7.89
CA ALA A 744 45.96 -3.85 7.06
C ALA A 744 45.07 -2.89 7.88
N PHE A 745 44.73 -3.23 9.14
CA PHE A 745 44.04 -2.30 10.04
C PHE A 745 44.85 -1.04 10.40
N GLY A 746 46.18 -1.09 10.27
CA GLY A 746 47.07 0.05 10.48
C GLY A 746 47.26 0.95 9.26
N SER A 747 46.62 0.63 8.13
CA SER A 747 46.75 1.40 6.87
C SER A 747 46.26 2.85 7.02
N PRO A 748 46.79 3.84 6.27
CA PRO A 748 46.25 5.19 6.26
C PRO A 748 44.88 5.31 5.57
N ASN A 749 44.55 4.41 4.63
CA ASN A 749 43.30 4.46 3.86
C ASN A 749 42.15 3.72 4.59
N GLU A 750 41.00 4.39 4.77
CA GLU A 750 39.80 3.85 5.43
C GLU A 750 39.12 2.72 4.65
N GLU A 751 39.20 2.74 3.32
CA GLU A 751 38.63 1.68 2.47
C GLU A 751 39.36 0.35 2.67
N VAL A 752 40.68 0.40 2.85
CA VAL A 752 41.49 -0.79 3.18
C VAL A 752 41.14 -1.31 4.57
N LYS A 753 40.93 -0.42 5.55
CA LYS A 753 40.52 -0.82 6.92
C LYS A 753 39.15 -1.49 6.92
N SER A 754 38.18 -0.94 6.19
CA SER A 754 36.84 -1.53 6.08
C SER A 754 36.85 -2.84 5.31
N ALA A 755 37.61 -2.94 4.21
CA ALA A 755 37.81 -4.20 3.48
C ALA A 755 38.49 -5.28 4.34
N ALA A 756 39.47 -4.91 5.16
CA ALA A 756 40.12 -5.82 6.11
C ALA A 756 39.14 -6.29 7.20
N SER A 757 38.30 -5.39 7.71
CA SER A 757 37.24 -5.71 8.68
C SER A 757 36.23 -6.70 8.10
N PHE A 758 35.78 -6.44 6.87
CA PHE A 758 34.88 -7.32 6.13
C PHE A 758 35.51 -8.69 5.87
N ALA A 759 36.78 -8.72 5.45
CA ALA A 759 37.52 -9.95 5.19
C ALA A 759 37.61 -10.81 6.45
N LEU A 760 38.02 -10.21 7.58
CA LEU A 760 38.11 -10.92 8.85
C LEU A 760 36.76 -11.51 9.26
N GLY A 761 35.68 -10.72 9.19
CA GLY A 761 34.33 -11.15 9.56
C GLY A 761 33.86 -12.36 8.76
N ASN A 762 34.02 -12.31 7.44
CA ASN A 762 33.60 -13.40 6.55
C ASN A 762 34.50 -14.65 6.63
N ILE A 763 35.81 -14.49 6.84
CA ILE A 763 36.72 -15.63 7.09
C ILE A 763 36.31 -16.38 8.36
N CYS A 764 35.83 -15.67 9.38
CA CYS A 764 35.37 -16.30 10.62
C CYS A 764 34.12 -17.16 10.43
N VAL A 765 33.32 -16.92 9.38
CA VAL A 765 32.10 -17.70 9.11
C VAL A 765 32.46 -19.15 8.74
N ALA A 766 33.52 -19.38 7.96
CA ALA A 766 33.91 -20.73 7.57
C ALA A 766 34.63 -21.53 8.68
N ASN A 767 35.28 -20.85 9.63
CA ASN A 767 35.98 -21.49 10.76
C ASN A 767 35.74 -20.74 12.08
N LEU A 768 34.54 -20.96 12.64
CA LEU A 768 34.12 -20.41 13.92
C LEU A 768 35.01 -20.86 15.09
N GLY A 769 35.53 -22.10 15.05
CA GLY A 769 36.26 -22.68 16.17
C GLY A 769 37.58 -21.97 16.50
N GLU A 770 38.33 -21.54 15.48
CA GLU A 770 39.65 -20.93 15.67
C GLU A 770 39.63 -19.40 15.63
N TYR A 771 38.81 -18.82 14.75
CA TYR A 771 38.84 -17.37 14.49
C TYR A 771 37.91 -16.57 15.41
N LEU A 772 36.80 -17.14 15.90
CA LEU A 772 35.93 -16.44 16.84
C LEU A 772 36.62 -16.19 18.19
N PRO A 773 37.25 -17.17 18.87
CA PRO A 773 37.97 -16.90 20.11
C PRO A 773 39.13 -15.90 19.93
N PHE A 774 39.78 -15.94 18.77
CA PHE A 774 40.81 -14.97 18.41
C PHE A 774 40.24 -13.54 18.32
N MET A 775 39.13 -13.36 17.61
CA MET A 775 38.47 -12.05 17.48
C MET A 775 38.01 -11.52 18.84
N LEU A 776 37.36 -12.36 19.66
CA LEU A 776 36.92 -11.98 21.00
C LEU A 776 38.09 -11.56 21.91
N LYS A 777 39.25 -12.24 21.80
CA LYS A 777 40.46 -11.90 22.54
C LYS A 777 41.08 -10.57 22.11
N GLU A 778 41.13 -10.30 20.80
CA GLU A 778 41.70 -9.06 20.26
C GLU A 778 40.82 -7.84 20.57
N ILE A 779 39.49 -8.00 20.58
CA ILE A 779 38.54 -6.95 21.01
C ILE A 779 38.85 -6.49 22.44
N GLY A 780 39.13 -7.42 23.35
CA GLY A 780 39.49 -7.09 24.74
C GLY A 780 40.91 -6.55 24.93
N SER A 781 41.83 -6.82 23.98
CA SER A 781 43.26 -6.49 24.13
C SER A 781 43.68 -5.17 23.48
N GLN A 782 43.02 -4.74 22.40
CA GLN A 782 43.42 -3.57 21.61
C GLN A 782 42.29 -2.55 21.40
N PRO A 783 42.18 -1.51 22.26
CA PRO A 783 41.10 -0.53 22.17
C PRO A 783 41.16 0.31 20.87
N LYS A 784 42.36 0.59 20.33
CA LYS A 784 42.53 1.36 19.08
C LYS A 784 41.94 0.68 17.84
N ARG A 785 41.73 -0.64 17.87
CA ARG A 785 41.19 -1.42 16.73
C ARG A 785 39.80 -1.96 17.01
N GLN A 786 39.25 -1.64 18.18
CA GLN A 786 37.98 -2.17 18.68
C GLN A 786 36.83 -1.87 17.73
N TYR A 787 36.76 -0.65 17.19
CA TYR A 787 35.75 -0.24 16.21
C TYR A 787 35.70 -1.17 15.00
N LEU A 788 36.85 -1.49 14.40
CA LEU A 788 36.95 -2.34 13.22
C LEU A 788 36.69 -3.82 13.54
N LEU A 789 37.17 -4.32 14.68
CA LEU A 789 36.91 -5.69 15.10
C LEU A 789 35.42 -5.93 15.42
N LEU A 790 34.73 -4.94 15.98
CA LEU A 790 33.29 -5.02 16.19
C LEU A 790 32.52 -4.98 14.86
N HIS A 791 33.00 -4.25 13.86
CA HIS A 791 32.46 -4.34 12.49
C HIS A 791 32.68 -5.73 11.89
N SER A 792 33.84 -6.37 12.12
CA SER A 792 34.06 -7.77 11.72
C SER A 792 33.08 -8.73 12.41
N LEU A 793 32.83 -8.52 13.70
CA LEU A 793 31.87 -9.32 14.47
C LEU A 793 30.43 -9.12 13.97
N LYS A 794 30.04 -7.88 13.65
CA LYS A 794 28.76 -7.55 13.03
C LYS A 794 28.57 -8.29 11.71
N GLU A 795 29.56 -8.28 10.83
CA GLU A 795 29.49 -8.93 9.52
C GLU A 795 29.31 -10.44 9.70
N MET A 796 30.07 -11.04 10.60
CA MET A 796 29.94 -12.45 10.97
C MET A 796 28.51 -12.79 11.44
N ILE A 797 27.94 -12.02 12.38
CA ILE A 797 26.58 -12.25 12.89
C ILE A 797 25.54 -12.11 11.76
N SER A 798 25.76 -11.17 10.82
CA SER A 798 24.84 -10.92 9.71
C SER A 798 24.89 -12.02 8.64
N ALA A 799 26.06 -12.65 8.45
CA ALA A 799 26.29 -13.66 7.41
C ALA A 799 25.98 -15.10 7.86
N LEU A 800 25.94 -15.38 9.17
CA LEU A 800 25.68 -16.70 9.74
C LEU A 800 24.19 -17.05 9.80
N SER A 801 23.90 -18.34 9.68
CA SER A 801 22.57 -18.88 10.00
C SER A 801 22.34 -18.93 11.51
N ALA A 802 21.09 -18.75 11.93
CA ALA A 802 20.65 -18.75 13.33
C ALA A 802 21.08 -20.02 14.11
N GLU A 803 21.10 -21.18 13.43
CA GLU A 803 21.44 -22.48 14.02
C GLU A 803 22.92 -22.59 14.40
N SER A 804 23.81 -22.13 13.52
CA SER A 804 25.26 -22.18 13.70
C SER A 804 25.77 -21.24 14.79
N LEU A 805 25.02 -20.16 15.05
CA LEU A 805 25.42 -19.12 16.00
C LEU A 805 25.06 -19.46 17.46
N LYS A 806 24.00 -20.26 17.67
CA LYS A 806 23.42 -20.57 18.99
C LYS A 806 24.42 -21.00 20.07
N PRO A 807 25.44 -21.85 19.81
CA PRO A 807 26.41 -22.28 20.81
C PRO A 807 27.35 -21.16 21.31
N HIS A 808 27.53 -20.12 20.49
CA HIS A 808 28.46 -19.03 20.76
C HIS A 808 27.78 -17.73 21.20
N VAL A 809 26.44 -17.68 21.19
CA VAL A 809 25.65 -16.49 21.55
C VAL A 809 26.01 -15.97 22.93
N GLU A 810 26.09 -16.82 23.95
CA GLU A 810 26.39 -16.38 25.33
C GLU A 810 27.78 -15.74 25.46
N ASN A 811 28.80 -16.29 24.79
CA ASN A 811 30.16 -15.74 24.81
C ASN A 811 30.24 -14.38 24.11
N ILE A 812 29.52 -14.22 22.99
CA ILE A 812 29.44 -12.96 22.25
C ILE A 812 28.65 -11.93 23.06
N TRP A 813 27.54 -12.36 23.66
CA TRP A 813 26.69 -11.55 24.53
C TRP A 813 27.51 -10.99 25.70
N ASP A 814 28.20 -11.83 26.46
CA ASP A 814 29.01 -11.39 27.61
C ASP A 814 30.09 -10.36 27.23
N LEU A 815 30.71 -10.51 26.06
CA LEU A 815 31.68 -9.53 25.57
C LEU A 815 31.01 -8.20 25.18
N LEU A 816 29.91 -8.25 24.43
CA LEU A 816 29.16 -7.06 24.02
C LEU A 816 28.63 -6.30 25.24
N PHE A 817 28.19 -7.01 26.28
CA PHE A 817 27.73 -6.40 27.54
C PHE A 817 28.86 -5.66 28.28
N LYS A 818 30.07 -6.22 28.32
CA LYS A 818 31.24 -5.52 28.88
C LYS A 818 31.58 -4.22 28.14
N HIS A 819 31.23 -4.13 26.86
CA HIS A 819 31.48 -2.95 26.02
C HIS A 819 30.27 -2.01 25.85
N CYS A 820 29.17 -2.23 26.59
CA CYS A 820 28.02 -1.33 26.59
C CYS A 820 28.33 0.04 27.23
N GLU A 821 29.36 0.13 28.06
CA GLU A 821 29.77 1.34 28.80
C GLU A 821 30.97 2.08 28.18
N CYS A 822 31.34 1.75 26.93
CA CYS A 822 32.43 2.44 26.24
C CYS A 822 32.12 3.93 26.03
N ALA A 823 33.13 4.79 26.22
CA ALA A 823 33.00 6.24 26.07
C ALA A 823 32.69 6.68 24.63
N GLU A 824 33.20 5.97 23.63
CA GLU A 824 32.94 6.27 22.21
C GLU A 824 31.52 5.86 21.78
N GLU A 825 30.74 6.82 21.28
CA GLU A 825 29.39 6.59 20.78
C GLU A 825 29.36 5.67 19.54
N GLY A 826 30.30 5.84 18.60
CA GLY A 826 30.37 5.00 17.40
C GLY A 826 30.56 3.51 17.72
N THR A 827 31.42 3.21 18.70
CA THR A 827 31.64 1.85 19.20
C THR A 827 30.37 1.29 19.88
N ARG A 828 29.66 2.10 20.68
CA ARG A 828 28.38 1.71 21.30
C ARG A 828 27.30 1.42 20.28
N ASN A 829 27.23 2.17 19.18
CA ASN A 829 26.26 1.93 18.12
C ASN A 829 26.48 0.59 17.40
N ILE A 830 27.74 0.18 17.17
CA ILE A 830 28.03 -1.14 16.59
C ILE A 830 27.69 -2.25 17.58
N VAL A 831 28.01 -2.07 18.86
CA VAL A 831 27.62 -3.03 19.91
C VAL A 831 26.09 -3.17 19.96
N ALA A 832 25.35 -2.06 19.90
CA ALA A 832 23.90 -2.07 19.82
C ALA A 832 23.38 -2.79 18.58
N GLU A 833 23.99 -2.56 17.40
CA GLU A 833 23.61 -3.26 16.17
C GLU A 833 23.86 -4.78 16.28
N CYS A 834 25.00 -5.19 16.87
CA CYS A 834 25.30 -6.60 17.12
C CYS A 834 24.27 -7.22 18.09
N LEU A 835 23.92 -6.53 19.17
CA LEU A 835 22.91 -6.99 20.12
C LEU A 835 21.52 -7.10 19.48
N GLY A 836 21.14 -6.14 18.63
CA GLY A 836 19.89 -6.17 17.87
C GLY A 836 19.82 -7.38 16.94
N LYS A 837 20.88 -7.61 16.15
CA LYS A 837 20.97 -8.77 15.23
C LYS A 837 21.00 -10.11 15.97
N LEU A 838 21.71 -10.21 17.10
CA LEU A 838 21.67 -11.40 17.96
C LEU A 838 20.27 -11.66 18.53
N THR A 839 19.55 -10.60 18.88
CA THR A 839 18.17 -10.71 19.41
C THR A 839 17.22 -11.31 18.36
N LEU A 840 17.46 -11.10 17.07
CA LEU A 840 16.68 -11.73 15.99
C LEU A 840 16.85 -13.27 15.97
N VAL A 841 17.96 -13.81 16.46
CA VAL A 841 18.23 -15.26 16.49
C VAL A 841 17.46 -15.97 17.60
N SER A 842 17.25 -15.32 18.75
CA SER A 842 16.55 -15.92 19.91
C SER A 842 15.74 -14.87 20.67
N PRO A 843 14.62 -14.37 20.08
CA PRO A 843 13.89 -13.22 20.62
C PRO A 843 13.22 -13.49 21.96
N SER A 844 12.75 -14.73 22.19
CA SER A 844 12.06 -15.12 23.43
C SER A 844 12.94 -15.04 24.68
N GLU A 845 14.25 -15.30 24.54
CA GLU A 845 15.19 -15.31 25.67
C GLU A 845 15.93 -13.98 25.83
N LEU A 846 16.25 -13.31 24.72
CA LEU A 846 17.12 -12.12 24.71
C LEU A 846 16.35 -10.80 24.95
N ILE A 847 15.10 -10.67 24.48
CA ILE A 847 14.29 -9.45 24.74
C ILE A 847 14.05 -9.23 26.24
N PRO A 848 13.69 -10.26 27.05
CA PRO A 848 13.56 -10.06 28.50
C PRO A 848 14.86 -9.65 29.18
N ARG A 849 16.02 -10.16 28.71
CA ARG A 849 17.34 -9.76 29.23
C ARG A 849 17.64 -8.30 28.94
N LEU A 850 17.34 -7.82 27.73
CA LEU A 850 17.44 -6.39 27.38
C LEU A 850 16.51 -5.55 28.25
N LYS A 851 15.26 -5.98 28.45
CA LYS A 851 14.30 -5.29 29.32
C LYS A 851 14.79 -5.14 30.75
N LYS A 852 15.43 -6.17 31.32
CA LYS A 852 15.99 -6.12 32.68
C LYS A 852 17.07 -5.04 32.84
N GLN A 853 17.80 -4.73 31.77
CA GLN A 853 18.87 -3.75 31.75
C GLN A 853 18.39 -2.31 31.61
N LEU A 854 17.11 -2.08 31.25
CA LEU A 854 16.52 -0.74 31.32
C LEU A 854 16.48 -0.20 32.75
N SER A 855 16.46 -1.09 33.74
CA SER A 855 16.44 -0.75 35.17
C SER A 855 17.81 -0.71 35.82
N SER A 856 18.91 -1.03 35.10
CA SER A 856 20.27 -0.99 35.65
C SER A 856 20.88 0.42 35.53
N GLY A 857 21.77 0.75 36.47
CA GLY A 857 22.07 2.15 36.86
C GLY A 857 22.93 3.00 35.93
N SER A 858 23.46 2.50 34.80
CA SER A 858 24.32 3.31 33.91
C SER A 858 23.55 3.92 32.72
N PRO A 859 23.61 5.25 32.49
CA PRO A 859 22.96 5.92 31.35
C PRO A 859 23.40 5.39 29.98
N LEU A 860 24.68 5.03 29.86
CA LEU A 860 25.27 4.53 28.62
C LEU A 860 24.73 3.15 28.25
N SER A 861 24.56 2.25 29.22
CA SER A 861 23.96 0.93 29.02
C SER A 861 22.50 1.04 28.58
N ARG A 862 21.71 1.90 29.25
CA ARG A 862 20.31 2.18 28.86
C ARG A 862 20.23 2.67 27.41
N SER A 863 21.11 3.59 27.01
CA SER A 863 21.21 4.08 25.63
C SER A 863 21.52 2.96 24.63
N THR A 864 22.54 2.13 24.89
CA THR A 864 22.91 1.01 24.00
C THR A 864 21.78 -0.02 23.85
N VAL A 865 21.05 -0.32 24.93
CA VAL A 865 19.91 -1.26 24.91
C VAL A 865 18.76 -0.74 24.05
N VAL A 866 18.40 0.55 24.18
CA VAL A 866 17.33 1.15 23.36
C VAL A 866 17.74 1.20 21.88
N THR A 867 19.00 1.54 21.59
CA THR A 867 19.54 1.47 20.22
C THR A 867 19.54 0.04 19.68
N ALA A 868 19.80 -0.98 20.51
CA ALA A 868 19.76 -2.37 20.08
C ALA A 868 18.35 -2.78 19.63
N VAL A 869 17.32 -2.37 20.38
CA VAL A 869 15.93 -2.59 19.98
C VAL A 869 15.58 -1.86 18.69
N LYS A 870 16.10 -0.64 18.45
CA LYS A 870 15.94 0.03 17.14
C LYS A 870 16.37 -0.87 15.98
N PHE A 871 17.54 -1.53 16.09
CA PHE A 871 18.04 -2.42 15.04
C PHE A 871 17.29 -3.76 14.92
N THR A 872 16.35 -4.07 15.83
CA THR A 872 15.42 -5.20 15.66
C THR A 872 14.21 -4.84 14.79
N ILE A 873 13.95 -3.55 14.57
CA ILE A 873 12.81 -3.06 13.79
C ILE A 873 13.19 -3.05 12.30
N VAL A 874 12.97 -4.19 11.65
CA VAL A 874 13.15 -4.34 10.20
C VAL A 874 11.85 -4.00 9.46
N ASP A 875 11.93 -3.54 8.20
CA ASP A 875 10.79 -3.13 7.37
C ASP A 875 9.81 -4.29 7.09
N HIS A 876 10.33 -5.49 6.79
CA HIS A 876 9.47 -6.67 6.56
C HIS A 876 8.92 -7.26 7.88
N PRO A 877 7.68 -7.78 7.88
CA PRO A 877 7.09 -8.38 9.08
C PRO A 877 7.89 -9.62 9.50
N MET A 878 8.20 -9.72 10.79
CA MET A 878 9.00 -10.81 11.37
C MET A 878 8.29 -11.39 12.59
N PRO A 879 8.54 -12.66 12.94
CA PRO A 879 7.93 -13.30 14.12
C PRO A 879 8.15 -12.51 15.43
N ILE A 880 9.24 -11.74 15.51
CA ILE A 880 9.58 -10.86 16.63
C ILE A 880 8.54 -9.76 16.87
N ASP A 881 7.79 -9.33 15.85
CA ASP A 881 6.88 -8.18 15.94
C ASP A 881 5.76 -8.40 16.95
N SER A 882 5.30 -9.65 17.10
CA SER A 882 4.27 -10.01 18.08
C SER A 882 4.75 -9.83 19.54
N LEU A 883 5.98 -10.28 19.82
CA LEU A 883 6.65 -10.13 21.12
C LEU A 883 7.02 -8.67 21.38
N LEU A 884 7.50 -7.98 20.34
CA LEU A 884 7.92 -6.60 20.41
C LEU A 884 6.73 -5.68 20.64
N LYS A 885 5.55 -5.93 20.03
CA LYS A 885 4.31 -5.19 20.33
C LYS A 885 3.92 -5.25 21.81
N GLY A 886 4.19 -6.37 22.49
CA GLY A 886 3.96 -6.49 23.93
C GLY A 886 4.99 -5.78 24.81
N CYS A 887 6.20 -5.54 24.31
CA CYS A 887 7.33 -5.03 25.10
C CYS A 887 7.78 -3.61 24.76
N ILE A 888 7.46 -3.10 23.57
CA ILE A 888 7.97 -1.82 23.03
C ILE A 888 7.57 -0.64 23.91
N GLY A 889 6.39 -0.69 24.54
CA GLY A 889 5.94 0.33 25.48
C GLY A 889 6.88 0.49 26.68
N ASP A 890 7.55 -0.58 27.13
CA ASP A 890 8.51 -0.49 28.24
C ASP A 890 9.82 0.18 27.83
N PHE A 891 10.27 -0.03 26.59
CA PHE A 891 11.42 0.69 26.04
C PHE A 891 11.09 2.16 25.80
N LEU A 892 9.89 2.49 25.34
CA LEU A 892 9.47 3.87 25.08
C LEU A 892 9.21 4.68 26.36
N LYS A 893 9.00 4.04 27.53
CA LYS A 893 9.01 4.75 28.83
C LYS A 893 10.33 5.46 29.13
N THR A 894 11.43 5.05 28.49
CA THR A 894 12.73 5.75 28.59
C THR A 894 12.73 7.16 27.99
N LEU A 895 11.65 7.59 27.31
CA LEU A 895 11.44 9.00 26.99
C LEU A 895 11.38 9.90 28.23
N GLN A 896 11.08 9.34 29.41
CA GLN A 896 11.02 10.08 30.68
C GLN A 896 12.34 10.00 31.49
N ASP A 897 13.39 9.40 30.94
CA ASP A 897 14.65 9.12 31.65
C ASP A 897 15.35 10.43 32.11
N PRO A 898 16.04 10.49 33.26
CA PRO A 898 16.80 11.70 33.64
C PRO A 898 17.84 12.15 32.61
N ASP A 899 18.44 11.23 31.84
CA ASP A 899 19.53 11.54 30.92
C ASP A 899 19.07 11.96 29.52
N LEU A 900 19.60 13.08 29.01
CA LEU A 900 19.27 13.64 27.69
C LEU A 900 19.58 12.69 26.53
N ASN A 901 20.72 12.00 26.60
CA ASN A 901 21.15 11.07 25.55
C ASN A 901 20.23 9.84 25.44
N VAL A 902 19.68 9.37 26.58
CA VAL A 902 18.74 8.25 26.58
C VAL A 902 17.42 8.67 25.94
N ARG A 903 16.92 9.88 26.25
CA ARG A 903 15.72 10.44 25.59
C ARG A 903 15.91 10.60 24.09
N ARG A 904 17.05 11.13 23.66
CA ARG A 904 17.39 11.26 22.22
C ARG A 904 17.30 9.91 21.51
N VAL A 905 17.93 8.89 22.07
CA VAL A 905 17.93 7.54 21.47
C VAL A 905 16.52 6.92 21.49
N ALA A 906 15.74 7.14 22.55
CA ALA A 906 14.36 6.70 22.62
C ALA A 906 13.48 7.36 21.53
N LEU A 907 13.68 8.65 21.25
CA LEU A 907 13.03 9.36 20.14
C LEU A 907 13.46 8.78 18.79
N VAL A 908 14.75 8.53 18.56
CA VAL A 908 15.23 7.93 17.31
C VAL A 908 14.68 6.51 17.11
N MET A 909 14.55 5.72 18.17
CA MET A 909 13.92 4.41 18.12
C MET A 909 12.42 4.53 17.81
N PHE A 910 11.73 5.46 18.46
CA PHE A 910 10.33 5.79 18.17
C PHE A 910 10.14 6.22 16.71
N ASN A 911 11.05 7.04 16.17
CA ASN A 911 11.03 7.47 14.78
C ASN A 911 11.17 6.28 13.82
N SER A 912 12.14 5.40 14.09
CA SER A 912 12.37 4.19 13.30
C SER A 912 11.17 3.24 13.34
N ALA A 913 10.51 3.13 14.51
CA ALA A 913 9.30 2.34 14.67
C ALA A 913 8.12 2.96 13.92
N ALA A 914 7.94 4.28 14.00
CA ALA A 914 6.88 4.99 13.30
C ALA A 914 7.04 4.91 11.78
N HIS A 915 8.26 5.00 11.26
CA HIS A 915 8.54 4.94 9.82
C HIS A 915 8.35 3.53 9.25
N ASN A 916 9.03 2.53 9.82
CA ASN A 916 9.08 1.18 9.25
C ASN A 916 7.87 0.32 9.66
N LYS A 917 7.37 0.47 10.90
CA LYS A 917 6.30 -0.37 11.45
C LYS A 917 5.32 0.40 12.35
N PRO A 918 4.41 1.21 11.74
CA PRO A 918 3.44 2.01 12.50
C PRO A 918 2.50 1.17 13.38
N SER A 919 2.27 -0.10 13.02
CA SER A 919 1.39 -1.03 13.73
C SER A 919 1.82 -1.32 15.18
N LEU A 920 3.12 -1.18 15.48
CA LEU A 920 3.68 -1.33 16.82
C LEU A 920 3.36 -0.12 17.72
N ILE A 921 3.18 1.05 17.12
CA ILE A 921 3.08 2.33 17.80
C ILE A 921 1.63 2.83 17.93
N ARG A 922 0.75 2.50 16.98
CA ARG A 922 -0.66 3.00 16.95
C ARG A 922 -1.39 2.88 18.29
N GLY A 923 -1.27 1.75 18.99
CA GLY A 923 -1.93 1.54 20.28
C GLY A 923 -1.32 2.31 21.46
N LEU A 924 -0.14 2.90 21.30
CA LEU A 924 0.60 3.60 22.34
C LEU A 924 0.62 5.13 22.13
N LEU A 925 0.24 5.63 20.95
CA LEU A 925 0.33 7.05 20.58
C LEU A 925 -0.35 7.98 21.60
N THR A 926 -1.55 7.63 22.09
CA THR A 926 -2.26 8.45 23.09
C THR A 926 -1.44 8.69 24.36
N SER A 927 -0.60 7.71 24.75
CA SER A 927 0.29 7.85 25.90
C SER A 927 1.63 8.51 25.56
N LEU A 928 2.10 8.41 24.31
CA LEU A 928 3.43 8.86 23.90
C LEU A 928 3.47 10.30 23.39
N LEU A 929 2.42 10.76 22.71
CA LEU A 929 2.35 12.11 22.13
C LEU A 929 2.61 13.22 23.16
N PRO A 930 2.04 13.20 24.39
CA PRO A 930 2.34 14.23 25.38
C PRO A 930 3.82 14.28 25.78
N HIS A 931 4.50 13.13 25.79
CA HIS A 931 5.93 13.05 26.11
C HIS A 931 6.78 13.57 24.94
N LEU A 932 6.38 13.26 23.70
CA LEU A 932 7.02 13.78 22.50
C LEU A 932 6.93 15.31 22.46
N TYR A 933 5.74 15.86 22.68
CA TYR A 933 5.49 17.30 22.71
C TYR A 933 6.19 18.02 23.86
N LYS A 934 6.41 17.35 25.00
CA LYS A 934 7.23 17.93 26.08
C LYS A 934 8.71 18.09 25.70
N GLU A 935 9.21 17.25 24.81
CA GLU A 935 10.60 17.31 24.33
C GLU A 935 10.79 18.30 23.17
N THR A 936 9.73 18.86 22.57
CA THR A 936 9.84 19.94 21.56
C THR A 936 10.08 21.32 22.18
N GLN A 937 9.89 21.48 23.49
CA GLN A 937 10.03 22.75 24.18
C GLN A 937 11.49 23.12 24.48
N ILE A 938 11.82 24.40 24.35
CA ILE A 938 13.15 24.94 24.66
C ILE A 938 13.36 24.96 26.18
N ARG A 939 14.33 24.17 26.67
CA ARG A 939 14.74 24.16 28.08
C ARG A 939 15.90 25.13 28.30
N LYS A 940 15.60 26.28 28.90
CA LYS A 940 16.59 27.32 29.19
C LYS A 940 17.72 26.84 30.10
N ASP A 941 17.48 25.81 30.92
CA ASP A 941 18.47 25.22 31.82
C ASP A 941 19.64 24.52 31.10
N LEU A 942 19.45 24.19 29.81
CA LEU A 942 20.45 23.50 28.96
C LEU A 942 21.15 24.43 27.98
N VAL A 943 20.84 25.74 28.04
CA VAL A 943 21.42 26.76 27.16
C VAL A 943 22.45 27.56 27.93
N ARG A 944 23.69 27.57 27.45
CA ARG A 944 24.78 28.37 28.01
C ARG A 944 25.36 29.30 26.96
N GLU A 945 25.66 30.53 27.35
CA GLU A 945 26.38 31.49 26.50
C GLU A 945 27.87 31.47 26.85
N VAL A 946 28.71 31.23 25.85
CA VAL A 946 30.16 31.38 25.95
C VAL A 946 30.53 32.72 25.33
N GLU A 947 30.91 33.69 26.16
CA GLU A 947 31.36 35.01 25.70
C GLU A 947 32.85 34.98 25.33
N MET A 948 33.17 35.41 24.10
CA MET A 948 34.51 35.61 23.59
C MET A 948 34.64 37.06 23.09
N GLY A 949 34.82 38.00 24.03
CA GLY A 949 34.87 39.43 23.72
C GLY A 949 33.52 39.95 23.20
N PRO A 950 33.44 40.54 21.98
CA PRO A 950 32.16 40.96 21.39
C PRO A 950 31.32 39.81 20.83
N PHE A 951 31.86 38.59 20.76
CA PHE A 951 31.17 37.40 20.24
C PHE A 951 30.51 36.62 21.37
N LYS A 952 29.23 36.27 21.19
CA LYS A 952 28.49 35.37 22.07
C LYS A 952 28.20 34.09 21.31
N HIS A 953 28.66 32.94 21.82
CA HIS A 953 28.35 31.64 21.26
C HIS A 953 27.38 30.90 22.18
N THR A 954 26.14 30.71 21.72
CA THR A 954 25.11 29.94 22.43
C THR A 954 25.32 28.45 22.21
N VAL A 955 25.56 27.69 23.27
CA VAL A 955 25.60 26.21 23.24
C VAL A 955 24.31 25.70 23.87
N ASP A 956 23.49 25.03 23.08
CA ASP A 956 22.22 24.42 23.50
C ASP A 956 22.37 22.88 23.47
N ASP A 957 22.60 22.29 24.65
CA ASP A 957 22.79 20.84 24.79
C ASP A 957 21.46 20.06 24.59
N GLY A 958 20.31 20.75 24.51
CA GLY A 958 18.99 20.17 24.26
C GLY A 958 18.59 20.15 22.77
N LEU A 959 19.36 20.79 21.89
CA LEU A 959 19.02 20.96 20.47
C LEU A 959 18.82 19.63 19.73
N ASP A 960 19.71 18.66 19.94
CA ASP A 960 19.64 17.36 19.26
C ASP A 960 18.41 16.54 19.66
N VAL A 961 17.96 16.67 20.92
CA VAL A 961 16.73 16.02 21.41
C VAL A 961 15.51 16.67 20.75
N ARG A 962 15.48 18.01 20.69
CA ARG A 962 14.38 18.74 20.03
C ARG A 962 14.31 18.39 18.55
N LYS A 963 15.45 18.34 17.85
CA LYS A 963 15.53 17.95 16.44
C LYS A 963 14.95 16.55 16.21
N ALA A 964 15.35 15.57 17.03
CA ALA A 964 14.80 14.22 16.96
C ALA A 964 13.28 14.19 17.22
N ALA A 965 12.76 15.03 18.12
CA ALA A 965 11.32 15.13 18.38
C ALA A 965 10.55 15.69 17.18
N PHE A 966 11.05 16.74 16.52
CA PHE A 966 10.43 17.28 15.31
C PHE A 966 10.52 16.31 14.13
N GLU A 967 11.62 15.53 14.01
CA GLU A 967 11.72 14.46 13.01
C GLU A 967 10.66 13.38 13.24
N CYS A 968 10.43 12.98 14.49
CA CYS A 968 9.35 12.05 14.83
C CYS A 968 7.98 12.62 14.46
N MET A 969 7.73 13.91 14.73
CA MET A 969 6.48 14.56 14.34
C MET A 969 6.30 14.55 12.82
N TYR A 970 7.36 14.80 12.05
CA TYR A 970 7.33 14.74 10.59
C TYR A 970 6.97 13.33 10.11
N THR A 971 7.61 12.29 10.65
CA THR A 971 7.31 10.89 10.27
C THR A 971 5.89 10.47 10.66
N LEU A 972 5.37 10.91 11.81
CA LEU A 972 4.00 10.62 12.23
C LEU A 972 2.94 11.18 11.28
N LEU A 973 3.25 12.29 10.59
CA LEU A 973 2.38 12.90 9.59
C LEU A 973 2.15 11.97 8.38
N ASP A 974 3.09 11.07 8.10
CA ASP A 974 3.05 10.13 6.98
C ASP A 974 2.29 8.85 7.33
N SER A 975 2.55 8.34 8.53
CA SER A 975 2.18 6.98 8.89
C SER A 975 0.91 6.87 9.74
N CYS A 976 0.60 7.90 10.54
CA CYS A 976 -0.36 7.83 11.64
C CYS A 976 -1.23 9.09 11.79
N MET A 977 -1.60 9.77 10.69
CA MET A 977 -2.40 11.01 10.74
C MET A 977 -3.73 10.84 11.51
N ASP A 978 -4.42 9.71 11.34
CA ASP A 978 -5.75 9.48 11.93
C ASP A 978 -5.75 9.50 13.47
N CYS A 979 -4.59 9.29 14.09
CA CYS A 979 -4.41 9.22 15.54
C CYS A 979 -3.88 10.52 16.15
N LEU A 980 -3.62 11.56 15.34
CA LEU A 980 -3.06 12.83 15.80
C LEU A 980 -4.15 13.87 16.04
N ASP A 981 -4.03 14.62 17.14
CA ASP A 981 -4.73 15.88 17.29
C ASP A 981 -3.99 16.95 16.48
N ILE A 982 -4.59 17.35 15.35
CA ILE A 982 -4.02 18.30 14.41
C ILE A 982 -3.79 19.66 15.07
N PHE A 983 -4.64 20.10 16.01
CA PHE A 983 -4.51 21.41 16.63
C PHE A 983 -3.38 21.45 17.67
N GLU A 984 -3.21 20.37 18.44
CA GLU A 984 -2.07 20.23 19.35
C GLU A 984 -0.77 20.15 18.56
N PHE A 985 -0.75 19.37 17.47
CA PHE A 985 0.39 19.29 16.55
C PHE A 985 0.78 20.66 15.98
N LEU A 986 -0.19 21.46 15.53
CA LEU A 986 0.05 22.81 15.00
C LEU A 986 0.60 23.79 16.05
N ASN A 987 0.27 23.64 17.34
CA ASN A 987 0.89 24.47 18.40
C ASN A 987 2.41 24.26 18.43
N HIS A 988 2.86 23.01 18.37
CA HIS A 988 4.29 22.69 18.42
C HIS A 988 5.02 23.04 17.12
N VAL A 989 4.33 22.95 15.96
CA VAL A 989 4.87 23.48 14.70
C VAL A 989 5.08 24.99 14.80
N GLU A 990 4.15 25.74 15.38
CA GLU A 990 4.29 27.19 15.60
C GLU A 990 5.53 27.52 16.45
N GLU A 991 5.77 26.77 17.53
CA GLU A 991 6.96 26.92 18.37
C GLU A 991 8.25 26.61 17.58
N GLY A 992 8.24 25.54 16.78
CA GLY A 992 9.38 25.14 15.97
C GLY A 992 9.75 26.13 14.86
N LEU A 993 8.79 26.88 14.30
CA LEU A 993 9.05 27.97 13.34
C LEU A 993 9.87 29.13 13.96
N LYS A 994 9.90 29.24 15.29
CA LYS A 994 10.62 30.28 16.03
C LYS A 994 12.00 29.80 16.55
N ASP A 995 12.32 28.50 16.43
CA ASP A 995 13.50 27.85 17.03
C ASP A 995 14.79 28.00 16.19
N HIS A 996 15.77 27.11 16.39
CA HIS A 996 17.05 27.07 15.68
C HIS A 996 16.89 26.81 14.17
N TYR A 997 17.91 27.17 13.39
CA TYR A 997 17.93 27.05 11.93
C TYR A 997 17.55 25.64 11.41
N ASP A 998 18.10 24.56 12.00
CA ASP A 998 17.82 23.19 11.54
C ASP A 998 16.36 22.76 11.78
N ILE A 999 15.78 23.19 12.91
CA ILE A 999 14.37 22.91 13.26
C ILE A 999 13.43 23.74 12.38
N LYS A 1000 13.80 24.99 12.06
CA LYS A 1000 13.05 25.83 11.11
C LYS A 1000 12.95 25.20 9.73
N MET A 1001 14.06 24.64 9.22
CA MET A 1001 14.04 23.95 7.93
C MET A 1001 13.05 22.79 7.91
N LEU A 1002 13.07 21.94 8.93
CA LEU A 1002 12.16 20.82 9.05
C LEU A 1002 10.70 21.26 9.21
N THR A 1003 10.45 22.28 10.03
CA THR A 1003 9.09 22.79 10.28
C THR A 1003 8.49 23.52 9.07
N PHE A 1004 9.30 24.16 8.23
CA PHE A 1004 8.84 24.69 6.93
C PHE A 1004 8.38 23.58 5.99
N ILE A 1005 9.10 22.45 5.94
CA ILE A 1005 8.71 21.27 5.16
C ILE A 1005 7.43 20.65 5.74
N MET A 1006 7.35 20.50 7.07
CA MET A 1006 6.13 20.04 7.76
C MET A 1006 4.94 20.93 7.42
N LEU A 1007 5.12 22.26 7.45
CA LEU A 1007 4.06 23.21 7.12
C LEU A 1007 3.60 23.09 5.67
N ALA A 1008 4.54 23.00 4.71
CA ALA A 1008 4.22 22.78 3.30
C ALA A 1008 3.43 21.49 3.07
N ARG A 1009 3.73 20.44 3.86
CA ARG A 1009 3.03 19.16 3.80
C ARG A 1009 1.65 19.23 4.46
N LEU A 1010 1.53 19.87 5.62
CA LEU A 1010 0.24 20.14 6.29
C LEU A 1010 -0.70 20.96 5.40
N SER A 1011 -0.17 21.89 4.60
CA SER A 1011 -0.95 22.66 3.64
C SER A 1011 -1.64 21.80 2.59
N LYS A 1012 -1.05 20.65 2.22
CA LYS A 1012 -1.65 19.68 1.28
C LYS A 1012 -2.57 18.69 1.98
N LEU A 1013 -2.20 18.25 3.18
CA LEU A 1013 -2.89 17.16 3.89
C LEU A 1013 -4.10 17.61 4.71
N CYS A 1014 -4.00 18.75 5.39
CA CYS A 1014 -5.06 19.31 6.21
C CYS A 1014 -5.19 20.84 6.01
N PRO A 1015 -5.60 21.30 4.81
CA PRO A 1015 -5.64 22.73 4.47
C PRO A 1015 -6.48 23.55 5.45
N SER A 1016 -7.61 23.01 5.89
CA SER A 1016 -8.58 23.72 6.70
C SER A 1016 -8.13 24.00 8.14
N ALA A 1017 -7.34 23.11 8.75
CA ALA A 1017 -6.75 23.34 10.08
C ALA A 1017 -5.63 24.39 10.01
N VAL A 1018 -4.87 24.41 8.91
CA VAL A 1018 -3.81 25.39 8.66
C VAL A 1018 -4.40 26.79 8.44
N VAL A 1019 -5.50 26.91 7.67
CA VAL A 1019 -6.20 28.18 7.42
C VAL A 1019 -6.63 28.86 8.73
N GLN A 1020 -7.14 28.11 9.71
CA GLN A 1020 -7.59 28.67 10.99
C GLN A 1020 -6.48 29.26 11.85
N ARG A 1021 -5.26 28.75 11.71
CA ARG A 1021 -4.09 29.23 12.45
C ARG A 1021 -3.12 30.02 11.59
N LEU A 1022 -3.53 30.37 10.37
CA LEU A 1022 -2.71 31.02 9.38
C LEU A 1022 -2.06 32.30 9.93
N ASP A 1023 -2.81 33.15 10.63
CA ASP A 1023 -2.27 34.41 11.17
C ASP A 1023 -1.09 34.19 12.12
N ARG A 1024 -1.12 33.12 12.92
CA ARG A 1024 -0.03 32.77 13.85
C ARG A 1024 1.16 32.11 13.16
N LEU A 1025 0.93 31.42 12.04
CA LEU A 1025 1.97 30.73 11.26
C LEU A 1025 2.70 31.69 10.31
N VAL A 1026 2.01 32.73 9.82
CA VAL A 1026 2.57 33.75 8.92
C VAL A 1026 3.54 34.70 9.63
N GLU A 1027 3.31 35.03 10.91
CA GLU A 1027 4.18 35.93 11.67
C GLU A 1027 5.64 35.42 11.77
N PRO A 1028 5.92 34.15 12.16
CA PRO A 1028 7.27 33.58 12.14
C PRO A 1028 7.91 33.52 10.75
N LEU A 1029 7.13 33.23 9.70
CA LEU A 1029 7.60 33.20 8.31
C LEU A 1029 8.04 34.60 7.86
N LYS A 1030 7.23 35.61 8.17
CA LYS A 1030 7.53 37.01 7.89
C LYS A 1030 8.77 37.50 8.64
N ALA A 1031 8.93 37.14 9.91
CA ALA A 1031 10.13 37.45 10.68
C ALA A 1031 11.39 36.83 10.04
N THR A 1032 11.31 35.58 9.59
CA THR A 1032 12.42 34.88 8.92
C THR A 1032 12.81 35.54 7.61
N CYS A 1033 11.83 35.94 6.78
CA CYS A 1033 12.09 36.62 5.51
C CYS A 1033 12.70 38.02 5.70
N THR A 1034 12.26 38.75 6.72
CA THR A 1034 12.68 40.16 6.96
C THR A 1034 13.97 40.32 7.76
N THR A 1035 14.43 39.28 8.46
CA THR A 1035 15.67 39.31 9.26
C THR A 1035 16.88 39.61 8.37
N LYS A 1036 17.66 40.65 8.70
CA LYS A 1036 18.90 41.02 8.00
C LYS A 1036 20.13 40.67 8.83
N VAL A 1037 21.12 40.06 8.18
CA VAL A 1037 22.42 39.72 8.79
C VAL A 1037 23.30 40.98 8.87
N LYS A 1038 24.13 41.12 9.92
CA LYS A 1038 25.01 42.28 10.10
C LYS A 1038 26.10 42.31 9.01
N ALA A 1039 26.45 43.49 8.51
CA ALA A 1039 27.40 43.65 7.40
C ALA A 1039 28.84 43.12 7.67
N GLY A 1040 29.22 42.90 8.94
CA GLY A 1040 30.51 42.33 9.34
C GLY A 1040 30.52 40.81 9.55
N SER A 1041 29.46 40.11 9.14
CA SER A 1041 29.30 38.66 9.34
C SER A 1041 30.02 37.84 8.27
N VAL A 1042 30.33 36.57 8.57
CA VAL A 1042 31.01 35.68 7.63
C VAL A 1042 30.08 35.34 6.45
N LYS A 1043 30.62 35.16 5.25
CA LYS A 1043 29.86 34.79 4.03
C LYS A 1043 28.90 33.61 4.25
N GLN A 1044 29.33 32.62 5.04
CA GLN A 1044 28.53 31.44 5.38
C GLN A 1044 27.22 31.78 6.13
N GLU A 1045 27.18 32.84 6.94
CA GLU A 1045 25.95 33.28 7.62
C GLU A 1045 24.96 33.93 6.66
N PHE A 1046 25.45 34.64 5.63
CA PHE A 1046 24.60 35.16 4.57
C PHE A 1046 23.97 34.03 3.75
N GLU A 1047 24.77 33.02 3.37
CA GLU A 1047 24.30 31.84 2.64
C GLU A 1047 23.25 31.05 3.44
N LYS A 1048 23.48 30.82 4.75
CA LYS A 1048 22.49 30.19 5.64
C LYS A 1048 21.18 30.96 5.70
N GLN A 1049 21.24 32.29 5.85
CA GLN A 1049 20.02 33.10 5.89
C GLN A 1049 19.30 33.09 4.53
N GLU A 1050 20.02 33.12 3.42
CA GLU A 1050 19.43 33.06 2.08
C GLU A 1050 18.71 31.73 1.85
N GLU A 1051 19.32 30.61 2.22
CA GLU A 1051 18.69 29.29 2.17
C GLU A 1051 17.43 29.22 3.03
N LEU A 1052 17.50 29.76 4.26
CA LEU A 1052 16.36 29.81 5.17
C LEU A 1052 15.21 30.64 4.60
N ARG A 1053 15.53 31.76 3.93
CA ARG A 1053 14.53 32.55 3.19
C ARG A 1053 13.91 31.73 2.06
N ARG A 1054 14.71 31.03 1.23
CA ARG A 1054 14.15 30.20 0.14
C ARG A 1054 13.23 29.10 0.67
N SER A 1055 13.61 28.43 1.76
CA SER A 1055 12.81 27.39 2.39
C SER A 1055 11.50 27.93 2.97
N ALA A 1056 11.54 29.07 3.67
CA ALA A 1056 10.35 29.77 4.12
C ALA A 1056 9.43 30.13 2.94
N MET A 1057 10.00 30.61 1.83
CA MET A 1057 9.24 30.95 0.62
C MET A 1057 8.58 29.73 -0.05
N ARG A 1058 9.17 28.53 0.02
CA ARG A 1058 8.49 27.28 -0.40
C ARG A 1058 7.28 26.97 0.47
N ALA A 1059 7.40 27.11 1.80
CA ALA A 1059 6.27 26.92 2.71
C ALA A 1059 5.15 27.94 2.43
N VAL A 1060 5.51 29.19 2.17
CA VAL A 1060 4.60 30.27 1.77
C VAL A 1060 3.91 29.98 0.44
N ALA A 1061 4.63 29.47 -0.56
CA ALA A 1061 4.05 29.06 -1.83
C ALA A 1061 3.04 27.90 -1.65
N ALA A 1062 3.38 26.92 -0.81
CA ALA A 1062 2.47 25.84 -0.46
C ALA A 1062 1.22 26.35 0.29
N LEU A 1063 1.35 27.34 1.17
CA LEU A 1063 0.20 27.99 1.82
C LEU A 1063 -0.68 28.74 0.83
N LEU A 1064 -0.09 29.48 -0.12
CA LEU A 1064 -0.82 30.22 -1.17
C LEU A 1064 -1.52 29.30 -2.18
N SER A 1065 -1.09 28.03 -2.30
CA SER A 1065 -1.79 27.05 -3.13
C SER A 1065 -3.18 26.67 -2.60
N ILE A 1066 -3.49 27.00 -1.34
CA ILE A 1066 -4.80 26.79 -0.73
C ILE A 1066 -5.73 27.95 -1.14
N SER A 1067 -6.83 27.63 -1.83
CA SER A 1067 -7.75 28.61 -2.42
C SER A 1067 -8.39 29.58 -1.43
N GLU A 1068 -8.45 29.23 -0.14
CA GLU A 1068 -9.01 30.09 0.93
C GLU A 1068 -7.96 31.02 1.58
N VAL A 1069 -6.67 30.76 1.39
CA VAL A 1069 -5.57 31.46 2.09
C VAL A 1069 -5.30 32.85 1.50
N GLU A 1070 -5.54 33.06 0.19
CA GLU A 1070 -5.41 34.38 -0.45
C GLU A 1070 -6.40 35.41 0.11
N LYS A 1071 -7.49 34.95 0.75
CA LYS A 1071 -8.52 35.82 1.35
C LYS A 1071 -8.16 36.36 2.74
N SER A 1072 -7.11 35.83 3.40
CA SER A 1072 -6.69 36.33 4.71
C SER A 1072 -5.93 37.66 4.59
N PRO A 1073 -6.26 38.69 5.40
CA PRO A 1073 -5.55 39.97 5.42
C PRO A 1073 -4.05 39.83 5.69
N ALA A 1074 -3.66 38.96 6.64
CA ALA A 1074 -2.26 38.80 7.04
C ALA A 1074 -1.41 38.19 5.91
N MET A 1075 -1.99 37.25 5.17
CA MET A 1075 -1.30 36.61 4.05
C MET A 1075 -1.31 37.47 2.79
N ALA A 1076 -2.39 38.21 2.53
CA ALA A 1076 -2.46 39.19 1.45
C ALA A 1076 -1.43 40.32 1.64
N ASP A 1077 -1.30 40.84 2.87
CA ASP A 1077 -0.28 41.84 3.21
C ASP A 1077 1.13 41.28 3.04
N PHE A 1078 1.36 40.03 3.44
CA PHE A 1078 2.66 39.39 3.30
C PHE A 1078 3.01 39.06 1.83
N ALA A 1079 2.04 38.59 1.04
CA ALA A 1079 2.19 38.37 -0.40
C ALA A 1079 2.49 39.69 -1.14
N ASN A 1080 1.83 40.78 -0.76
CA ASN A 1080 2.13 42.12 -1.29
C ASN A 1080 3.54 42.59 -0.91
N GLN A 1081 3.99 42.33 0.32
CA GLN A 1081 5.36 42.61 0.74
C GLN A 1081 6.41 41.83 -0.06
N ILE A 1082 6.14 40.54 -0.33
CA ILE A 1082 6.98 39.70 -1.19
C ILE A 1082 7.05 40.27 -2.61
N ARG A 1083 5.90 40.59 -3.23
CA ARG A 1083 5.82 41.16 -4.58
C ARG A 1083 6.49 42.53 -4.69
N SER A 1084 6.46 43.34 -3.62
CA SER A 1084 7.09 44.66 -3.58
C SER A 1084 8.62 44.61 -3.45
N ASN A 1085 9.18 43.51 -2.95
CA ASN A 1085 10.63 43.34 -2.80
C ASN A 1085 11.20 42.52 -3.97
N THR A 1086 11.97 43.18 -4.84
CA THR A 1086 12.54 42.58 -6.06
C THR A 1086 13.39 41.33 -5.81
N GLU A 1087 14.08 41.23 -4.67
CA GLU A 1087 14.86 40.04 -4.31
C GLU A 1087 13.98 38.87 -3.85
N MET A 1088 12.87 39.15 -3.15
CA MET A 1088 11.95 38.10 -2.69
C MET A 1088 11.03 37.61 -3.80
N ALA A 1089 10.60 38.51 -4.69
CA ALA A 1089 9.79 38.18 -5.86
C ALA A 1089 10.56 37.27 -6.84
N THR A 1090 11.82 37.58 -7.14
CA THR A 1090 12.67 36.72 -8.00
C THR A 1090 12.88 35.33 -7.41
N ILE A 1091 13.08 35.22 -6.09
CA ILE A 1091 13.14 33.92 -5.39
C ILE A 1091 11.80 33.19 -5.47
N PHE A 1092 10.68 33.88 -5.25
CA PHE A 1092 9.34 33.28 -5.31
C PHE A 1092 8.99 32.76 -6.71
N ASP A 1093 9.27 33.53 -7.76
CA ASP A 1093 8.97 33.17 -9.14
C ASP A 1093 9.83 31.99 -9.62
N SER A 1094 11.09 31.92 -9.19
CA SER A 1094 11.97 30.77 -9.48
C SER A 1094 11.48 29.45 -8.87
N LEU A 1095 10.76 29.51 -7.74
CA LEU A 1095 10.21 28.33 -7.06
C LEU A 1095 8.87 27.87 -7.63
N GLN A 1096 8.09 28.76 -8.27
CA GLN A 1096 6.84 28.39 -8.95
C GLN A 1096 7.06 27.69 -10.30
N GLY A 1097 8.21 27.91 -10.95
CA GLY A 1097 8.56 27.32 -12.24
C GLY A 1097 9.07 25.88 -12.22
N ASP A 1098 9.30 25.29 -11.05
CA ASP A 1098 9.94 23.97 -10.90
C ASP A 1098 8.98 22.90 -10.34
N PRO A 1099 8.11 22.30 -11.18
CA PRO A 1099 7.09 21.34 -10.73
C PRO A 1099 7.66 19.96 -10.35
N LEU A 1100 8.98 19.73 -10.40
CA LEU A 1100 9.61 18.42 -10.23
C LEU A 1100 10.35 18.20 -8.90
N SER A 1101 10.43 19.19 -8.01
CA SER A 1101 10.99 19.00 -6.64
C SER A 1101 9.99 18.45 -5.61
N GLY A 1102 8.82 17.98 -6.08
CA GLY A 1102 7.88 17.19 -5.28
C GLY A 1102 8.33 15.76 -4.98
N ALA A 1103 9.50 15.34 -5.50
CA ALA A 1103 10.19 14.17 -5.00
C ALA A 1103 10.77 14.50 -3.62
N VAL A 1104 10.18 13.87 -2.61
CA VAL A 1104 10.72 13.73 -1.27
C VAL A 1104 12.23 13.49 -1.38
N GLU A 1105 13.05 14.50 -1.10
CA GLU A 1105 14.42 14.26 -0.67
C GLU A 1105 14.27 13.50 0.65
N SER A 1106 14.31 12.17 0.56
CA SER A 1106 14.67 11.34 1.69
C SER A 1106 15.99 11.92 2.20
N MET A 1107 15.96 12.56 3.38
CA MET A 1107 17.20 12.79 4.11
C MET A 1107 17.84 11.41 4.25
N ASP A 1108 18.89 11.17 3.48
CA ASP A 1108 19.81 10.05 3.68
C ASP A 1108 20.43 10.28 5.06
N THR A 1109 19.80 9.72 6.10
CA THR A 1109 20.45 9.47 7.38
C THR A 1109 21.23 8.17 7.27
N SER A 1110 22.27 8.17 6.44
CA SER A 1110 23.40 7.24 6.59
C SER A 1110 24.33 7.74 7.70
#